data_AF-A0A935KUJ0-F1
#
_entry.id   AF-A0A935KUJ0-F1
#
_cell.length_a   1.000
_cell.length_b   1.000
_cell.length_c   1.000
_cell.angle_alpha   90.00
_cell.angle_beta   90.00
_cell.angle_gamma   90.00
#
_symmetry.space_group_name_H-M   'P 1'
#
loop_
_entity.id
_entity.type
_entity.pdbx_description
1 polymer ?
#
loop_
_entity_poly.entity_id
_entity_poly.type
_entity_poly.pdbx_seq_one_letter_code
_entity_poly.pdbx_strand_id
1 'polypeptide(L)'
;MNRIVDAAFGKVSIHQADSVNDRYRYNNHHSRGIDTVDNWQGQTQRVRYYQANPTGPYTAVEILTGLNENAENSYSGVVIDPIYQPVLNDNGVRFVNKYYVKPRMRISTTDAFGIVKPVVKIIMHAFDGSKKDSIIITTTDFRYESINTYDGRYLEEYFNNNLIVRGDSLNVGRVGGFLEWHNIDLCQVDYQIFWFQEVSVWIDYVKIIDEPAKQLFDSQFLRDRIKVKVDSLLNYDGPIHNVKGFYTEETDYARLTCLNYLQDFLRDSVPGHSNDPRAKMISMFNPWSFEANMKERGPDFDVNTYIDVVNPDALIFGWYPFQGPWGDFKPVIPNNVTIQFINSYTPQFIQDTVTGYYNSIKKPLNAYNDSLQRIWNVMADTLKRMVSIAFLKNRDLYFVSQAHAFKEGPYPAANREPMNSEIGAMNCIGLCYGIKGLMPYAFNTVYSMTNENNETTFNLSIGMLDSIINLTTPGQFWEAKEKRIMNFYGENKWEGVKHLNEKIHIWGPLLANSNNTQGFSVNRDGPDQNFISDIMSIFRDPQSPYGFSPSNNDVTKYWEMGFFYPDYLSTNDKSKYFMMVNKRCVPDMIDKEGDVRQLKIKFDSTDLSGYNNWILSDMNTGISKVFDKRNQGTGGFLDMGSTQGTLGYFLPAKASSTNSLP
;
A
#
# COMPACT_ATOMS: atom_id res chain seq x y z
N MET A 1 -22.89 7.27 5.34
CA MET A 1 -21.91 6.35 4.70
C MET A 1 -21.57 5.29 5.75
N ASN A 2 -22.26 4.15 5.77
CA ASN A 2 -22.01 3.09 6.77
C ASN A 2 -20.78 2.28 6.36
N ARG A 3 -19.61 2.88 6.53
CA ARG A 3 -18.32 2.18 6.44
C ARG A 3 -18.29 1.17 7.59
N ILE A 4 -17.93 -0.07 7.29
CA ILE A 4 -17.21 -0.88 8.27
C ILE A 4 -15.77 -0.52 7.95
N VAL A 5 -15.19 0.42 8.71
CA VAL A 5 -13.72 0.65 8.71
C VAL A 5 -13.05 -0.39 9.62
N ASP A 6 -13.80 -1.44 10.01
CA ASP A 6 -13.88 -1.85 11.42
C ASP A 6 -13.71 -3.37 11.63
N ALA A 7 -13.42 -4.18 10.62
CA ALA A 7 -13.11 -5.59 10.88
C ALA A 7 -11.66 -5.71 11.35
N ALA A 8 -11.48 -5.69 12.67
CA ALA A 8 -10.19 -5.77 13.37
C ALA A 8 -9.32 -6.92 12.85
N PHE A 9 -8.15 -6.60 12.30
CA PHE A 9 -7.25 -7.61 11.75
C PHE A 9 -6.41 -8.34 12.81
N GLY A 10 -6.62 -8.05 14.11
CA GLY A 10 -5.89 -8.66 15.22
C GLY A 10 -4.37 -8.75 15.00
N LYS A 11 -3.69 -9.56 15.79
CA LYS A 11 -2.27 -9.87 15.63
C LYS A 11 -1.99 -11.30 16.06
N VAL A 12 -1.16 -11.97 15.26
CA VAL A 12 -0.63 -13.30 15.54
C VAL A 12 0.86 -13.29 15.29
N SER A 13 1.61 -13.57 16.34
CA SER A 13 3.06 -13.67 16.33
C SER A 13 3.46 -15.10 16.67
N ILE A 14 4.28 -15.75 15.84
CA ILE A 14 4.66 -17.16 16.03
C ILE A 14 6.17 -17.26 16.17
N HIS A 15 6.66 -17.26 17.42
CA HIS A 15 8.09 -17.33 17.73
C HIS A 15 8.55 -18.78 17.78
N GLN A 16 9.29 -19.20 16.75
CA GLN A 16 9.88 -20.51 16.69
C GLN A 16 10.86 -20.72 17.84
N ALA A 17 10.86 -21.93 18.40
CA ALA A 17 11.76 -22.34 19.47
C ALA A 17 13.11 -22.83 18.94
N ASP A 18 13.22 -23.06 17.62
CA ASP A 18 14.47 -23.40 16.98
C ASP A 18 15.32 -22.16 16.67
N SER A 19 16.61 -22.37 16.46
CA SER A 19 17.55 -21.27 16.22
C SER A 19 17.67 -20.85 14.74
N VAL A 20 16.86 -21.44 13.85
CA VAL A 20 17.08 -21.38 12.39
C VAL A 20 16.08 -20.48 11.67
N ASN A 21 14.96 -20.12 12.29
CA ASN A 21 14.14 -19.02 11.78
C ASN A 21 14.88 -17.68 11.97
N ASP A 22 14.79 -16.77 11.01
CA ASP A 22 15.48 -15.48 11.09
C ASP A 22 14.66 -14.39 11.80
N ARG A 23 13.32 -14.40 11.70
CA ARG A 23 12.49 -13.27 12.17
C ARG A 23 11.84 -13.52 13.53
N TYR A 24 10.86 -14.42 13.60
CA TYR A 24 10.15 -14.73 14.85
C TYR A 24 10.81 -15.91 15.54
N ARG A 25 11.76 -15.60 16.40
CA ARG A 25 12.55 -16.56 17.16
C ARG A 25 12.82 -16.06 18.57
N TYR A 26 13.35 -16.95 19.39
CA TYR A 26 14.03 -16.58 20.63
C TYR A 26 15.50 -16.31 20.34
N ASN A 27 16.06 -15.24 20.91
CA ASN A 27 17.49 -14.92 20.70
C ASN A 27 18.40 -15.75 21.62
N ASN A 28 17.88 -16.19 22.77
CA ASN A 28 18.64 -16.95 23.74
C ASN A 28 18.03 -18.34 23.92
N HIS A 29 18.89 -19.35 23.74
CA HIS A 29 18.53 -20.74 23.91
C HIS A 29 19.47 -21.43 24.89
N HIS A 30 18.95 -22.28 25.75
CA HIS A 30 19.79 -23.04 26.66
C HIS A 30 20.58 -24.14 25.94
N SER A 31 21.82 -24.36 26.37
CA SER A 31 22.81 -25.23 25.72
C SER A 31 22.45 -26.72 25.72
N ARG A 32 21.56 -27.15 26.63
CA ARG A 32 21.04 -28.54 26.67
C ARG A 32 19.96 -28.84 25.65
N GLY A 33 19.38 -27.82 25.01
CA GLY A 33 18.40 -28.02 23.94
C GLY A 33 19.09 -28.31 22.62
N ILE A 34 18.53 -29.22 21.84
CA ILE A 34 18.99 -29.52 20.48
C ILE A 34 17.88 -29.22 19.47
N ASP A 35 18.23 -28.51 18.39
CA ASP A 35 17.32 -28.37 17.26
C ASP A 35 17.29 -29.70 16.51
N THR A 36 16.09 -30.25 16.34
CA THR A 36 15.90 -31.55 15.72
C THR A 36 14.59 -31.59 14.94
N VAL A 37 14.43 -32.66 14.18
CA VAL A 37 13.19 -32.96 13.49
C VAL A 37 12.49 -34.04 14.28
N ASP A 38 11.30 -33.72 14.78
CA ASP A 38 10.42 -34.68 15.38
C ASP A 38 9.46 -35.24 14.34
N ASN A 39 9.33 -36.57 14.31
CA ASN A 39 8.38 -37.27 13.43
C ASN A 39 7.28 -37.89 14.30
N TRP A 40 6.29 -37.08 14.64
CA TRP A 40 5.14 -37.54 15.40
C TRP A 40 4.04 -37.99 14.44
N GLN A 41 3.72 -39.29 14.47
CA GLN A 41 2.67 -39.91 13.64
C GLN A 41 2.75 -39.58 12.13
N GLY A 42 3.96 -39.46 11.59
CA GLY A 42 4.18 -39.11 10.17
C GLY A 42 4.17 -37.62 9.88
N GLN A 43 3.87 -36.76 10.86
CA GLN A 43 4.03 -35.31 10.76
C GLN A 43 5.44 -34.92 11.19
N THR A 44 6.17 -34.32 10.26
CA THR A 44 7.53 -33.83 10.46
C THR A 44 7.47 -32.40 10.97
N GLN A 45 7.91 -32.15 12.21
CA GLN A 45 7.98 -30.82 12.80
C GLN A 45 9.41 -30.52 13.23
N ARG A 46 9.89 -29.33 12.88
CA ARG A 46 11.18 -28.85 13.37
C ARG A 46 10.97 -28.26 14.76
N VAL A 47 11.73 -28.74 15.74
CA VAL A 47 11.52 -28.41 17.15
C VAL A 47 12.83 -28.30 17.90
N ARG A 48 12.78 -27.70 19.08
CA ARG A 48 13.85 -27.78 20.06
C ARG A 48 13.51 -28.82 21.13
N TYR A 49 14.34 -29.85 21.21
CA TYR A 49 14.18 -30.97 22.13
C TYR A 49 15.04 -30.80 23.38
N TYR A 50 14.44 -31.03 24.54
CA TYR A 50 15.10 -31.06 25.84
C TYR A 50 14.88 -32.42 26.50
N GLN A 51 15.96 -33.17 26.67
CA GLN A 51 15.93 -34.51 27.27
C GLN A 51 15.90 -34.45 28.80
N ALA A 52 14.98 -35.17 29.44
CA ALA A 52 14.88 -35.28 30.90
C ALA A 52 16.23 -35.67 31.55
N ASN A 53 16.54 -35.06 32.68
CA ASN A 53 17.67 -35.44 33.52
C ASN A 53 17.26 -36.65 34.38
N PRO A 54 17.83 -37.85 34.19
CA PRO A 54 17.38 -39.05 34.91
C PRO A 54 17.70 -39.05 36.40
N THR A 55 18.66 -38.24 36.86
CA THR A 55 19.23 -38.33 38.22
C THR A 55 18.99 -37.11 39.09
N GLY A 56 18.33 -36.06 38.58
CA GLY A 56 18.26 -34.76 39.25
C GLY A 56 19.65 -34.12 39.46
N PRO A 57 19.76 -33.07 40.29
CA PRO A 57 18.66 -32.31 40.90
C PRO A 57 17.79 -31.61 39.85
N TYR A 58 16.51 -31.45 40.19
CA TYR A 58 15.53 -30.79 39.32
C TYR A 58 15.38 -29.33 39.72
N THR A 59 15.73 -28.44 38.81
CA THR A 59 15.54 -27.00 38.95
C THR A 59 14.92 -26.44 37.68
N ALA A 60 14.11 -25.40 37.82
CA ALA A 60 13.64 -24.65 36.66
C ALA A 60 14.84 -23.90 36.04
N VAL A 61 15.22 -24.28 34.81
CA VAL A 61 16.26 -23.60 34.04
C VAL A 61 15.63 -22.86 32.88
N GLU A 62 16.07 -21.64 32.63
CA GLU A 62 15.67 -20.84 31.48
C GLU A 62 16.08 -21.56 30.19
N ILE A 63 15.15 -21.74 29.25
CA ILE A 63 15.41 -22.48 28.01
C ILE A 63 15.15 -21.68 26.73
N LEU A 64 14.23 -20.71 26.75
CA LEU A 64 13.89 -19.84 25.62
C LEU A 64 13.59 -18.43 26.13
N THR A 65 14.43 -17.44 25.80
CA THR A 65 14.25 -16.03 26.18
C THR A 65 14.75 -15.06 25.13
N GLY A 66 14.46 -13.78 25.33
CA GLY A 66 14.84 -12.71 24.42
C GLY A 66 14.05 -12.81 23.12
N LEU A 67 12.72 -12.77 23.22
CA LEU A 67 11.82 -12.80 22.08
C LEU A 67 12.15 -11.68 21.07
N ASN A 68 12.44 -12.07 19.83
CA ASN A 68 12.68 -11.12 18.75
C ASN A 68 11.36 -10.52 18.23
N GLU A 69 11.38 -9.29 17.73
CA GLU A 69 10.18 -8.54 17.30
C GLU A 69 9.08 -8.41 18.38
N ASN A 70 9.49 -8.36 19.65
CA ASN A 70 8.59 -8.32 20.81
C ASN A 70 7.65 -7.13 20.93
N ALA A 71 7.98 -6.03 20.25
CA ALA A 71 7.28 -4.77 20.49
C ALA A 71 5.88 -4.73 19.88
N GLU A 72 5.61 -5.54 18.85
CA GLU A 72 4.26 -5.74 18.29
C GLU A 72 3.30 -6.33 19.33
N ASN A 73 3.80 -7.12 20.28
CA ASN A 73 3.00 -7.70 21.37
C ASN A 73 2.57 -6.65 22.39
N SER A 74 3.30 -5.53 22.49
CA SER A 74 2.90 -4.42 23.36
C SER A 74 1.97 -3.43 22.64
N TYR A 75 1.90 -3.45 21.31
CA TYR A 75 1.24 -2.43 20.51
C TYR A 75 0.07 -2.99 19.69
N SER A 76 -1.14 -2.53 19.98
CA SER A 76 -2.35 -2.97 19.27
C SER A 76 -2.60 -2.26 17.93
N GLY A 77 -1.97 -1.10 17.68
CA GLY A 77 -2.39 -0.24 16.57
C GLY A 77 -3.72 0.46 16.80
N VAL A 78 -4.21 1.12 15.75
CA VAL A 78 -5.53 1.77 15.69
C VAL A 78 -6.61 0.68 15.63
N VAL A 79 -7.34 0.43 16.72
CA VAL A 79 -8.53 -0.43 16.64
C VAL A 79 -9.74 0.46 16.35
N ILE A 80 -10.34 0.31 15.17
CA ILE A 80 -11.44 1.17 14.70
C ILE A 80 -12.80 0.46 14.80
N ASP A 81 -12.90 -0.81 15.24
CA ASP A 81 -14.23 -1.36 15.58
C ASP A 81 -14.78 -0.73 16.87
N PRO A 82 -16.00 -0.14 16.86
CA PRO A 82 -16.67 0.32 18.07
C PRO A 82 -16.77 -0.75 19.17
N ILE A 83 -16.79 -2.05 18.84
CA ILE A 83 -16.86 -3.12 19.86
C ILE A 83 -15.49 -3.49 20.47
N TYR A 84 -14.38 -3.11 19.83
CA TYR A 84 -13.01 -3.45 20.28
C TYR A 84 -12.15 -2.20 20.51
N GLN A 85 -12.78 -1.07 20.87
CA GLN A 85 -12.06 0.17 21.16
C GLN A 85 -10.85 -0.09 22.06
N PRO A 86 -9.65 0.37 21.68
CA PRO A 86 -8.46 0.06 22.46
C PRO A 86 -8.60 0.73 23.82
N VAL A 87 -8.22 0.01 24.87
CA VAL A 87 -8.21 0.55 26.23
C VAL A 87 -7.09 1.57 26.31
N LEU A 88 -7.39 2.73 26.90
CA LEU A 88 -6.40 3.77 27.18
C LEU A 88 -5.96 3.62 28.64
N ASN A 89 -4.65 3.48 28.90
CA ASN A 89 -4.15 3.57 30.26
C ASN A 89 -3.90 5.04 30.66
N ASP A 90 -3.56 5.24 31.94
CA ASP A 90 -3.26 6.56 32.51
C ASP A 90 -2.08 7.27 31.81
N ASN A 91 -1.22 6.52 31.10
CA ASN A 91 -0.08 7.05 30.35
C ASN A 91 -0.42 7.38 28.88
N GLY A 92 -1.69 7.31 28.48
CA GLY A 92 -2.15 7.59 27.11
C GLY A 92 -1.86 6.47 26.10
N VAL A 93 -1.44 5.29 26.57
CA VAL A 93 -1.14 4.13 25.73
C VAL A 93 -2.43 3.37 25.40
N ARG A 94 -2.59 3.04 24.12
CA ARG A 94 -3.69 2.21 23.60
C ARG A 94 -3.26 0.75 23.50
N PHE A 95 -4.07 -0.17 24.02
CA PHE A 95 -3.81 -1.61 24.00
C PHE A 95 -5.11 -2.43 23.86
N VAL A 96 -5.00 -3.68 23.39
CA VAL A 96 -6.10 -4.67 23.45
C VAL A 96 -6.21 -5.26 24.86
N ASN A 97 -7.41 -5.66 25.28
CA ASN A 97 -7.65 -6.10 26.65
C ASN A 97 -6.85 -7.37 27.01
N LYS A 98 -6.77 -8.34 26.09
CA LYS A 98 -6.15 -9.64 26.35
C LYS A 98 -5.22 -10.09 25.23
N TYR A 99 -4.17 -10.79 25.64
CA TYR A 99 -3.30 -11.59 24.79
C TYR A 99 -3.35 -13.05 25.24
N TYR A 100 -3.36 -13.96 24.30
CA TYR A 100 -3.39 -15.41 24.50
C TYR A 100 -2.03 -15.97 24.11
N VAL A 101 -1.31 -16.51 25.09
CA VAL A 101 0.03 -17.09 24.88
C VAL A 101 -0.12 -18.60 24.77
N LYS A 102 0.16 -19.12 23.59
CA LYS A 102 -0.06 -20.51 23.18
C LYS A 102 1.27 -21.18 22.83
N PRO A 103 1.99 -21.75 23.81
CA PRO A 103 3.19 -22.54 23.54
C PRO A 103 2.78 -23.87 22.91
N ARG A 104 3.31 -24.19 21.73
CA ARG A 104 3.12 -25.49 21.09
C ARG A 104 4.21 -26.45 21.53
N MET A 105 3.85 -27.42 22.37
CA MET A 105 4.79 -28.44 22.83
C MET A 105 4.12 -29.80 23.02
N ARG A 106 4.95 -30.84 23.18
CA ARG A 106 4.51 -32.19 23.56
C ARG A 106 5.46 -32.82 24.56
N ILE A 107 4.97 -33.87 25.23
CA ILE A 107 5.74 -34.77 26.10
C ILE A 107 5.49 -36.22 25.69
N SER A 108 6.16 -37.18 26.32
CA SER A 108 5.87 -38.59 26.08
C SER A 108 4.50 -38.97 26.66
N THR A 109 3.82 -39.95 26.05
CA THR A 109 2.57 -40.51 26.61
C THR A 109 2.80 -41.13 27.99
N THR A 110 3.98 -41.71 28.22
CA THR A 110 4.35 -42.29 29.53
C THR A 110 4.42 -41.23 30.62
N ASP A 111 5.05 -40.08 30.34
CA ASP A 111 5.13 -38.97 31.30
C ASP A 111 3.76 -38.36 31.54
N ALA A 112 2.97 -38.18 30.47
CA ALA A 112 1.63 -37.62 30.57
C ALA A 112 0.74 -38.42 31.51
N PHE A 113 0.77 -39.76 31.49
CA PHE A 113 -0.02 -40.63 32.35
C PHE A 113 0.65 -41.07 33.66
N GLY A 114 1.90 -40.64 33.88
CA GLY A 114 2.67 -40.95 35.08
C GLY A 114 2.31 -40.07 36.28
N ILE A 115 3.26 -39.99 37.22
CA ILE A 115 3.21 -39.10 38.37
C ILE A 115 3.14 -37.64 37.88
N VAL A 116 2.35 -36.82 38.57
CA VAL A 116 2.25 -35.38 38.30
C VAL A 116 3.61 -34.73 38.52
N LYS A 117 4.20 -34.17 37.47
CA LYS A 117 5.49 -33.48 37.50
C LYS A 117 5.36 -32.11 36.84
N PRO A 118 6.07 -31.08 37.31
CA PRO A 118 6.18 -29.84 36.58
C PRO A 118 7.00 -30.06 35.30
N VAL A 119 6.54 -29.52 34.18
CA VAL A 119 7.20 -29.67 32.87
C VAL A 119 7.91 -28.37 32.53
N VAL A 120 7.14 -27.28 32.39
CA VAL A 120 7.66 -25.94 32.10
C VAL A 120 6.98 -24.89 32.97
N LYS A 121 7.69 -23.79 33.21
CA LYS A 121 7.16 -22.54 33.75
C LYS A 121 7.32 -21.46 32.70
N ILE A 122 6.26 -20.70 32.46
CA ILE A 122 6.31 -19.56 31.53
C ILE A 122 6.20 -18.30 32.37
N ILE A 123 7.10 -17.36 32.14
CA ILE A 123 7.14 -16.07 32.82
C ILE A 123 6.91 -14.96 31.80
N MET A 124 5.96 -14.07 32.10
CA MET A 124 5.68 -12.90 31.27
C MET A 124 6.34 -11.65 31.86
N HIS A 125 7.10 -10.97 31.01
CA HIS A 125 7.69 -9.67 31.27
C HIS A 125 6.91 -8.56 30.55
N ALA A 126 6.71 -7.44 31.24
CA ALA A 126 6.08 -6.26 30.68
C ALA A 126 7.06 -5.46 29.81
N PHE A 127 6.55 -4.37 29.22
CA PHE A 127 7.31 -3.45 28.40
C PHE A 127 8.59 -2.93 29.08
N ASP A 128 8.56 -2.64 30.38
CA ASP A 128 9.72 -2.23 31.19
C ASP A 128 10.64 -3.37 31.64
N GLY A 129 10.34 -4.61 31.24
CA GLY A 129 11.09 -5.81 31.62
C GLY A 129 10.70 -6.36 33.00
N SER A 130 9.76 -5.74 33.71
CA SER A 130 9.30 -6.26 35.01
C SER A 130 8.44 -7.51 34.83
N LYS A 131 8.66 -8.50 35.69
CA LYS A 131 7.85 -9.72 35.73
C LYS A 131 6.43 -9.42 36.21
N LYS A 132 5.40 -9.89 35.49
CA LYS A 132 3.98 -9.66 35.84
C LYS A 132 3.21 -10.92 36.17
N ASP A 133 3.43 -11.99 35.42
CA ASP A 133 2.65 -13.21 35.59
C ASP A 133 3.52 -14.45 35.32
N SER A 134 3.07 -15.59 35.81
CA SER A 134 3.67 -16.88 35.46
C SER A 134 2.72 -18.04 35.63
N ILE A 135 2.84 -19.02 34.74
CA ILE A 135 2.10 -20.28 34.79
C ILE A 135 3.07 -21.45 34.86
N ILE A 136 2.66 -22.55 35.51
CA ILE A 136 3.38 -23.82 35.51
C ILE A 136 2.51 -24.84 34.81
N ILE A 137 3.05 -25.46 33.76
CA ILE A 137 2.39 -26.55 33.03
C ILE A 137 2.96 -27.86 33.56
N THR A 138 2.07 -28.78 33.91
CA THR A 138 2.37 -30.09 34.50
C THR A 138 2.06 -31.23 33.52
N THR A 139 2.52 -32.45 33.82
CA THR A 139 2.25 -33.63 32.99
C THR A 139 0.76 -33.93 32.81
N THR A 140 -0.07 -33.62 33.81
CA THR A 140 -1.53 -33.80 33.74
C THR A 140 -2.22 -32.81 32.81
N ASP A 141 -1.62 -31.65 32.55
CA ASP A 141 -2.22 -30.61 31.72
C ASP A 141 -2.22 -30.96 30.23
N PHE A 142 -1.47 -31.99 29.82
CA PHE A 142 -1.44 -32.52 28.46
C PHE A 142 -2.59 -33.50 28.15
N ARG A 143 -3.51 -33.76 29.09
CA ARG A 143 -4.61 -34.73 28.93
C ARG A 143 -5.93 -34.00 28.59
N TYR A 144 -6.84 -34.62 27.82
CA TYR A 144 -8.19 -34.05 27.57
C TYR A 144 -9.20 -34.32 28.70
N GLU A 145 -10.02 -33.32 29.05
CA GLU A 145 -10.98 -33.33 30.19
C GLU A 145 -12.01 -34.47 30.13
N SER A 146 -12.56 -34.78 28.96
CA SER A 146 -13.71 -35.69 28.85
C SER A 146 -13.35 -37.17 28.72
N ILE A 147 -12.09 -37.48 28.41
CA ILE A 147 -11.67 -38.84 28.04
C ILE A 147 -10.33 -39.29 28.65
N ASN A 148 -9.62 -38.43 29.40
CA ASN A 148 -8.29 -38.75 29.97
C ASN A 148 -7.37 -39.39 28.91
N THR A 149 -7.36 -38.84 27.69
CA THR A 149 -6.51 -39.33 26.59
C THR A 149 -5.41 -38.33 26.28
N TYR A 150 -4.28 -38.88 25.85
CA TYR A 150 -3.16 -38.17 25.25
C TYR A 150 -2.36 -39.17 24.42
N ASP A 151 -2.12 -38.85 23.16
CA ASP A 151 -1.44 -39.72 22.17
C ASP A 151 -0.05 -39.19 21.80
N GLY A 152 0.49 -38.27 22.61
CA GLY A 152 1.76 -37.62 22.34
C GLY A 152 1.65 -36.45 21.36
N ARG A 153 0.44 -36.02 20.97
CA ARG A 153 0.31 -34.86 20.06
C ARG A 153 0.89 -33.57 20.64
N TYR A 154 1.26 -32.67 19.75
CA TYR A 154 1.53 -31.27 20.10
C TYR A 154 0.24 -30.57 20.53
N LEU A 155 0.31 -29.84 21.63
CA LEU A 155 -0.79 -29.05 22.17
C LEU A 155 -0.41 -27.57 22.20
N GLU A 156 -1.39 -26.71 21.97
CA GLU A 156 -1.31 -25.24 22.16
C GLU A 156 -2.16 -24.76 23.34
N GLU A 157 -3.11 -25.59 23.77
CA GLU A 157 -4.03 -25.34 24.86
C GLU A 157 -3.95 -26.51 25.84
N TYR A 158 -3.94 -26.17 27.13
CA TYR A 158 -3.69 -27.09 28.22
C TYR A 158 -4.87 -27.10 29.17
N PHE A 159 -5.20 -28.29 29.64
CA PHE A 159 -6.48 -28.59 30.27
C PHE A 159 -6.88 -27.63 31.41
N ASN A 160 -5.94 -27.20 32.26
CA ASN A 160 -6.22 -26.24 33.34
C ASN A 160 -5.34 -24.99 33.32
N ASN A 161 -4.42 -24.90 32.35
CA ASN A 161 -3.28 -24.00 32.43
C ASN A 161 -3.03 -23.29 31.09
N ASN A 162 -3.97 -22.42 30.70
CA ASN A 162 -3.80 -21.51 29.57
C ASN A 162 -3.34 -20.13 30.05
N LEU A 163 -2.33 -19.56 29.39
CA LEU A 163 -1.80 -18.25 29.73
C LEU A 163 -2.56 -17.15 28.98
N ILE A 164 -3.34 -16.38 29.72
CA ILE A 164 -4.04 -15.19 29.22
C ILE A 164 -3.49 -13.98 29.96
N VAL A 165 -2.92 -13.05 29.21
CA VAL A 165 -2.26 -11.86 29.73
C VAL A 165 -3.15 -10.65 29.50
N ARG A 166 -3.32 -9.81 30.53
CA ARG A 166 -3.99 -8.52 30.35
C ARG A 166 -3.06 -7.53 29.66
N GLY A 167 -3.59 -6.77 28.70
CA GLY A 167 -2.79 -5.81 27.94
C GLY A 167 -2.26 -4.63 28.77
N ASP A 168 -2.93 -4.26 29.86
CA ASP A 168 -2.44 -3.23 30.79
C ASP A 168 -1.20 -3.70 31.55
N SER A 169 -1.18 -4.96 31.95
CA SER A 169 -0.05 -5.60 32.62
C SER A 169 1.15 -5.69 31.69
N LEU A 170 0.91 -6.01 30.41
CA LEU A 170 1.96 -6.09 29.39
C LEU A 170 2.58 -4.72 29.06
N ASN A 171 1.80 -3.64 29.16
CA ASN A 171 2.22 -2.28 28.82
C ASN A 171 2.73 -1.45 30.00
N VAL A 172 3.02 -2.06 31.15
CA VAL A 172 3.58 -1.33 32.30
C VAL A 172 4.94 -0.71 31.95
N GLY A 173 5.09 0.57 32.29
CA GLY A 173 6.29 1.37 32.03
C GLY A 173 6.37 1.92 30.60
N ARG A 174 5.39 1.62 29.75
CA ARG A 174 5.24 2.30 28.46
C ARG A 174 4.66 3.70 28.66
N VAL A 175 5.23 4.67 27.96
CA VAL A 175 4.78 6.06 27.88
C VAL A 175 4.60 6.41 26.41
N GLY A 176 3.62 7.26 26.10
CA GLY A 176 3.47 7.83 24.76
C GLY A 176 2.11 7.59 24.11
N GLY A 177 1.76 8.49 23.20
CA GLY A 177 0.48 8.50 22.50
C GLY A 177 0.43 7.63 21.24
N PHE A 178 -0.63 7.85 20.46
CA PHE A 178 -1.04 7.13 19.25
C PHE A 178 0.04 6.95 18.15
N LEU A 179 1.04 7.84 18.08
CA LEU A 179 2.04 7.91 17.01
C LEU A 179 3.49 7.66 17.47
N GLU A 180 3.71 7.27 18.72
CA GLU A 180 5.07 7.15 19.27
C GLU A 180 5.69 5.77 18.99
N TRP A 181 5.90 5.48 17.70
CA TRP A 181 6.70 4.34 17.24
C TRP A 181 8.15 4.40 17.75
N HIS A 182 8.63 5.56 18.18
CA HIS A 182 10.00 5.78 18.67
C HIS A 182 10.34 5.05 19.98
N ASN A 183 9.33 4.61 20.75
CA ASN A 183 9.56 3.86 21.99
C ASN A 183 9.63 2.35 21.75
N ILE A 184 9.46 1.88 20.51
CA ILE A 184 9.41 0.45 20.17
C ILE A 184 10.73 -0.28 20.52
N ASP A 185 11.85 0.41 20.39
CA ASP A 185 13.19 -0.10 20.70
C ASP A 185 13.42 -0.31 22.20
N LEU A 186 12.62 0.35 23.06
CA LEU A 186 12.66 0.20 24.51
C LEU A 186 11.85 -1.00 25.01
N CYS A 187 11.10 -1.67 24.14
CA CYS A 187 10.23 -2.76 24.54
C CYS A 187 11.02 -3.98 25.03
N GLN A 188 10.77 -4.41 26.26
CA GLN A 188 11.34 -5.60 26.88
C GLN A 188 10.29 -6.68 27.17
N VAL A 189 9.14 -6.63 26.49
CA VAL A 189 8.15 -7.72 26.56
C VAL A 189 8.83 -9.04 26.19
N ASP A 190 8.64 -10.06 27.02
CA ASP A 190 9.19 -11.40 26.80
C ASP A 190 8.27 -12.46 27.40
N TYR A 191 8.25 -13.63 26.78
CA TYR A 191 7.54 -14.82 27.25
C TYR A 191 8.57 -15.92 27.46
N GLN A 192 9.21 -15.88 28.63
CA GLN A 192 10.35 -16.72 28.97
C GLN A 192 9.89 -18.12 29.36
N ILE A 193 10.46 -19.15 28.72
CA ILE A 193 10.17 -20.54 29.06
C ILE A 193 11.29 -21.08 29.93
N PHE A 194 10.92 -21.63 31.09
CA PHE A 194 11.77 -22.39 31.98
C PHE A 194 11.35 -23.85 31.97
N TRP A 195 12.30 -24.77 32.02
CA TRP A 195 12.08 -26.21 32.04
C TRP A 195 12.58 -26.83 33.34
N PHE A 196 11.77 -27.70 33.95
CA PHE A 196 12.07 -28.29 35.27
C PHE A 196 13.01 -29.50 35.23
N GLN A 197 13.42 -29.94 34.04
CA GLN A 197 14.37 -31.04 33.84
C GLN A 197 13.85 -32.46 34.13
N GLU A 198 12.66 -32.60 34.70
CA GLU A 198 12.08 -33.90 35.09
C GLU A 198 11.43 -34.69 33.94
N VAL A 199 11.02 -33.98 32.89
CA VAL A 199 10.22 -34.52 31.77
C VAL A 199 10.83 -34.06 30.47
N SER A 200 10.96 -34.97 29.51
CA SER A 200 11.46 -34.60 28.18
C SER A 200 10.40 -33.80 27.45
N VAL A 201 10.77 -32.68 26.83
CA VAL A 201 9.85 -31.79 26.13
C VAL A 201 10.35 -31.47 24.73
N TRP A 202 9.43 -31.47 23.77
CA TRP A 202 9.64 -30.98 22.42
C TRP A 202 8.85 -29.68 22.27
N ILE A 203 9.55 -28.58 22.02
CA ILE A 203 8.94 -27.26 21.87
C ILE A 203 9.08 -26.84 20.42
N ASP A 204 7.95 -26.52 19.80
CA ASP A 204 7.88 -26.08 18.42
C ASP A 204 7.96 -24.55 18.34
N TYR A 205 6.97 -23.86 18.92
CA TYR A 205 6.94 -22.40 18.95
C TYR A 205 6.13 -21.87 20.14
N VAL A 206 6.18 -20.56 20.33
CA VAL A 206 5.24 -19.80 21.17
C VAL A 206 4.45 -18.84 20.29
N LYS A 207 3.13 -19.05 20.25
CA LYS A 207 2.19 -18.22 19.48
C LYS A 207 1.50 -17.23 20.41
N ILE A 208 1.53 -15.95 20.04
CA ILE A 208 0.87 -14.88 20.79
C ILE A 208 -0.26 -14.38 19.91
N ILE A 209 -1.48 -14.38 20.44
CA ILE A 209 -2.69 -13.97 19.72
C ILE A 209 -3.34 -12.86 20.53
N ASP A 210 -3.65 -11.72 19.90
CA ASP A 210 -4.43 -10.68 20.58
C ASP A 210 -5.94 -11.01 20.61
N GLU A 211 -6.69 -10.33 21.46
CA GLU A 211 -8.14 -10.57 21.60
C GLU A 211 -8.92 -10.42 20.29
N PRO A 212 -8.69 -9.40 19.44
CA PRO A 212 -9.34 -9.33 18.15
C PRO A 212 -9.04 -10.52 17.22
N ALA A 213 -7.78 -11.00 17.15
CA ALA A 213 -7.44 -12.20 16.38
C ALA A 213 -8.14 -13.45 16.92
N LYS A 214 -8.16 -13.63 18.25
CA LYS A 214 -8.88 -14.74 18.89
C LYS A 214 -10.36 -14.74 18.53
N GLN A 215 -11.00 -13.56 18.53
CA GLN A 215 -12.40 -13.42 18.13
C GLN A 215 -12.59 -13.71 16.64
N LEU A 216 -11.67 -13.29 15.77
CA LEU A 216 -11.74 -13.58 14.33
C LEU A 216 -11.76 -15.09 14.05
N PHE A 217 -10.94 -15.86 14.76
CA PHE A 217 -10.84 -17.30 14.56
C PHE A 217 -11.99 -18.08 15.20
N ASP A 218 -12.48 -17.65 16.37
CA ASP A 218 -13.36 -18.48 17.19
C ASP A 218 -14.80 -17.96 17.30
N SER A 219 -15.03 -16.67 17.05
CA SER A 219 -16.34 -16.04 17.26
C SER A 219 -17.26 -16.24 16.06
N GLN A 220 -18.30 -17.06 16.26
CA GLN A 220 -19.36 -17.20 15.26
C GLN A 220 -20.05 -15.86 14.98
N PHE A 221 -20.27 -15.04 16.01
CA PHE A 221 -20.89 -13.73 15.87
C PHE A 221 -20.12 -12.81 14.92
N LEU A 222 -18.79 -12.77 15.03
CA LEU A 222 -17.97 -11.93 14.14
C LEU A 222 -18.02 -12.44 12.70
N ARG A 223 -17.94 -13.76 12.50
CA ARG A 223 -18.11 -14.37 11.17
C ARG A 223 -19.46 -14.03 10.54
N ASP A 224 -20.55 -14.13 11.31
CA ASP A 224 -21.90 -13.82 10.81
C ASP A 224 -22.04 -12.33 10.47
N ARG A 225 -21.41 -11.43 11.24
CA ARG A 225 -21.38 -9.99 10.94
C ARG A 225 -20.61 -9.69 9.65
N ILE A 226 -19.48 -10.36 9.40
CA ILE A 226 -18.73 -10.22 8.14
C ILE A 226 -19.60 -10.69 6.98
N LYS A 227 -20.28 -11.85 7.09
CA LYS A 227 -21.22 -12.35 6.08
C LYS A 227 -22.32 -11.35 5.76
N VAL A 228 -23.01 -10.84 6.78
CA VAL A 228 -24.06 -9.81 6.61
C VAL A 228 -23.49 -8.57 5.92
N LYS A 229 -22.24 -8.17 6.20
CA LYS A 229 -21.61 -7.05 5.50
C LYS A 229 -21.43 -7.38 4.03
N VAL A 230 -20.84 -8.54 3.71
CA VAL A 230 -20.62 -8.98 2.33
C VAL A 230 -21.95 -9.00 1.57
N ASP A 231 -23.00 -9.62 2.15
CA ASP A 231 -24.34 -9.63 1.57
C ASP A 231 -24.89 -8.23 1.33
N SER A 232 -24.69 -7.30 2.29
CA SER A 232 -25.14 -5.91 2.12
C SER A 232 -24.36 -5.13 1.05
N LEU A 233 -23.14 -5.56 0.72
CA LEU A 233 -22.34 -4.97 -0.36
C LEU A 233 -22.77 -5.51 -1.72
N LEU A 234 -23.05 -6.81 -1.80
CA LEU A 234 -23.47 -7.49 -3.02
C LEU A 234 -24.88 -7.08 -3.44
N ASN A 235 -25.82 -7.03 -2.49
CA ASN A 235 -27.23 -6.70 -2.70
C ASN A 235 -27.55 -5.20 -2.63
N TYR A 236 -26.54 -4.33 -2.70
CA TYR A 236 -26.77 -2.90 -2.67
C TYR A 236 -27.27 -2.39 -4.03
N ASP A 237 -28.58 -2.16 -4.12
CA ASP A 237 -29.26 -1.58 -5.30
C ASP A 237 -29.47 -0.05 -5.19
N GLY A 238 -28.64 0.64 -4.40
CA GLY A 238 -28.75 2.09 -4.26
C GLY A 238 -28.37 2.85 -5.55
N PRO A 239 -28.79 4.12 -5.70
CA PRO A 239 -28.62 4.89 -6.92
C PRO A 239 -27.17 5.25 -7.27
N ILE A 240 -26.22 4.92 -6.38
CA ILE A 240 -24.79 5.17 -6.57
C ILE A 240 -24.07 3.81 -6.73
N HIS A 241 -23.75 3.46 -7.97
CA HIS A 241 -22.99 2.25 -8.34
C HIS A 241 -21.49 2.38 -7.96
N ASN A 242 -21.20 2.63 -6.68
CA ASN A 242 -19.83 2.60 -6.19
C ASN A 242 -19.38 1.14 -6.06
N VAL A 243 -18.18 0.83 -6.56
CA VAL A 243 -17.47 -0.40 -6.18
C VAL A 243 -17.22 -0.33 -4.68
N LYS A 244 -17.73 -1.31 -3.93
CA LYS A 244 -17.53 -1.44 -2.48
C LYS A 244 -16.83 -2.76 -2.22
N GLY A 245 -15.60 -2.74 -1.73
CA GLY A 245 -14.85 -3.97 -1.46
C GLY A 245 -14.07 -3.88 -0.16
N PHE A 246 -13.33 -4.95 0.12
CA PHE A 246 -12.38 -5.01 1.22
C PHE A 246 -11.03 -4.57 0.70
N TYR A 247 -10.34 -3.69 1.43
CA TYR A 247 -8.97 -3.35 1.12
C TYR A 247 -8.10 -3.35 2.38
N THR A 248 -6.82 -3.61 2.21
CA THR A 248 -5.80 -3.45 3.25
C THR A 248 -4.84 -2.35 2.87
N GLU A 249 -4.33 -1.62 3.84
CA GLU A 249 -3.33 -0.57 3.68
C GLU A 249 -2.42 -0.61 4.93
N GLU A 250 -1.13 -0.28 4.78
CA GLU A 250 -0.17 -0.15 5.89
C GLU A 250 -0.18 -1.34 6.87
N THR A 251 -0.06 -2.55 6.33
CA THR A 251 -0.13 -3.79 7.10
C THR A 251 1.19 -4.08 7.80
N ASP A 252 1.14 -4.53 9.06
CA ASP A 252 2.28 -5.10 9.79
C ASP A 252 2.31 -6.62 9.67
N TYR A 253 3.49 -7.22 9.83
CA TYR A 253 3.67 -8.65 9.59
C TYR A 253 2.83 -9.53 10.53
N ALA A 254 2.63 -9.12 11.79
CA ALA A 254 1.78 -9.83 12.74
C ALA A 254 0.30 -9.95 12.30
N ARG A 255 -0.15 -9.14 11.32
CA ARG A 255 -1.51 -9.23 10.77
C ARG A 255 -1.66 -10.24 9.65
N LEU A 256 -0.57 -10.74 9.05
CA LEU A 256 -0.65 -11.58 7.85
C LEU A 256 -1.48 -12.85 8.07
N THR A 257 -1.37 -13.50 9.23
CA THR A 257 -2.16 -14.70 9.56
C THR A 257 -3.66 -14.41 9.57
N CYS A 258 -4.07 -13.31 10.21
CA CYS A 258 -5.47 -12.91 10.27
C CYS A 258 -6.01 -12.46 8.92
N LEU A 259 -5.18 -11.77 8.13
CA LEU A 259 -5.52 -11.35 6.78
C LEU A 259 -5.71 -12.52 5.83
N ASN A 260 -4.84 -13.53 5.91
CA ASN A 260 -5.02 -14.77 5.14
C ASN A 260 -6.34 -15.46 5.52
N TYR A 261 -6.62 -15.61 6.83
CA TYR A 261 -7.89 -16.19 7.27
C TYR A 261 -9.10 -15.38 6.79
N LEU A 262 -9.05 -14.05 6.85
CA LEU A 262 -10.13 -13.21 6.34
C LEU A 262 -10.30 -13.38 4.83
N GLN A 263 -9.20 -13.45 4.08
CA GLN A 263 -9.25 -13.66 2.64
C GLN A 263 -9.91 -14.98 2.28
N ASP A 264 -9.50 -16.08 2.93
CA ASP A 264 -10.11 -17.39 2.76
C ASP A 264 -11.60 -17.35 3.15
N PHE A 265 -11.92 -16.70 4.27
CA PHE A 265 -13.30 -16.53 4.72
C PHE A 265 -14.15 -15.75 3.71
N LEU A 266 -13.64 -14.67 3.12
CA LEU A 266 -14.34 -13.88 2.11
C LEU A 266 -14.59 -14.69 0.84
N ARG A 267 -13.62 -15.52 0.41
CA ARG A 267 -13.76 -16.43 -0.73
C ARG A 267 -14.80 -17.52 -0.48
N ASP A 268 -14.77 -18.14 0.69
CA ASP A 268 -15.67 -19.23 1.06
C ASP A 268 -17.09 -18.76 1.37
N SER A 269 -17.22 -17.56 1.93
CA SER A 269 -18.51 -17.01 2.37
C SER A 269 -19.40 -16.55 1.22
N VAL A 270 -18.91 -16.55 -0.04
CA VAL A 270 -19.69 -16.08 -1.19
C VAL A 270 -19.66 -17.06 -2.38
N PRO A 271 -20.38 -18.19 -2.28
CA PRO A 271 -20.51 -19.14 -3.39
C PRO A 271 -21.09 -18.46 -4.65
N GLY A 272 -20.42 -18.61 -5.80
CA GLY A 272 -20.88 -18.07 -7.08
C GLY A 272 -20.41 -16.65 -7.44
N HIS A 273 -19.74 -15.94 -6.53
CA HIS A 273 -19.23 -14.59 -6.77
C HIS A 273 -17.69 -14.50 -6.74
N SER A 274 -17.00 -15.60 -7.06
CA SER A 274 -15.53 -15.66 -7.11
C SER A 274 -14.87 -14.59 -8.00
N ASN A 275 -15.63 -13.98 -8.90
CA ASN A 275 -15.17 -12.90 -9.79
C ASN A 275 -15.63 -11.49 -9.37
N ASP A 276 -16.46 -11.33 -8.34
CA ASP A 276 -16.99 -10.01 -7.94
C ASP A 276 -15.96 -9.23 -7.08
N PRO A 277 -15.45 -8.07 -7.52
CA PRO A 277 -14.47 -7.29 -6.76
C PRO A 277 -14.97 -6.80 -5.39
N ARG A 278 -16.28 -6.85 -5.13
CA ARG A 278 -16.88 -6.49 -3.84
C ARG A 278 -16.72 -7.56 -2.77
N ALA A 279 -16.49 -8.81 -3.19
CA ALA A 279 -16.25 -9.97 -2.33
C ALA A 279 -14.75 -10.32 -2.23
N LYS A 280 -13.87 -9.49 -2.79
CA LYS A 280 -12.43 -9.70 -2.86
C LYS A 280 -11.70 -8.77 -1.91
N MET A 281 -10.54 -9.21 -1.43
CA MET A 281 -9.59 -8.32 -0.76
C MET A 281 -8.61 -7.76 -1.78
N ILE A 282 -8.50 -6.43 -1.76
CA ILE A 282 -7.55 -5.69 -2.57
C ILE A 282 -6.48 -5.13 -1.66
N SER A 283 -5.22 -5.47 -1.90
CA SER A 283 -4.16 -4.94 -1.05
C SER A 283 -3.58 -3.67 -1.64
N MET A 284 -3.66 -2.57 -0.91
CA MET A 284 -2.93 -1.36 -1.21
C MET A 284 -1.53 -1.42 -0.61
N PHE A 285 -0.55 -1.35 -1.51
CA PHE A 285 0.84 -1.26 -1.17
C PHE A 285 1.34 0.14 -1.42
N ASN A 286 2.03 0.64 -0.41
CA ASN A 286 2.88 1.80 -0.51
C ASN A 286 4.29 1.30 -0.17
N PRO A 287 5.26 1.35 -1.09
CA PRO A 287 6.59 0.78 -0.89
C PRO A 287 7.31 1.32 0.34
N TRP A 288 6.89 2.47 0.87
CA TRP A 288 7.47 3.10 2.05
C TRP A 288 6.74 2.79 3.37
N SER A 289 5.55 2.16 3.35
CA SER A 289 4.72 2.05 4.56
C SER A 289 4.81 0.72 5.31
N PHE A 290 5.38 -0.32 4.70
CA PHE A 290 5.60 -1.61 5.35
C PHE A 290 6.73 -1.59 6.39
N GLU A 291 7.53 -0.53 6.42
CA GLU A 291 8.74 -0.46 7.24
C GLU A 291 8.52 0.01 8.69
N ALA A 292 7.32 0.50 9.03
CA ALA A 292 7.10 1.28 10.25
C ALA A 292 7.16 0.48 11.58
N ASN A 293 7.34 -0.85 11.55
CA ASN A 293 7.23 -1.71 12.73
C ASN A 293 8.29 -2.81 12.88
N MET A 294 9.44 -2.67 12.21
CA MET A 294 10.41 -3.77 12.09
C MET A 294 11.75 -3.43 12.75
N LYS A 295 12.30 -4.36 13.53
CA LYS A 295 13.69 -4.26 14.03
C LYS A 295 14.71 -4.46 12.90
N GLU A 296 14.38 -5.26 11.88
CA GLU A 296 15.21 -5.45 10.68
C GLU A 296 14.61 -4.76 9.45
N ARG A 297 15.17 -3.61 9.07
CA ARG A 297 14.78 -2.86 7.86
C ARG A 297 15.43 -3.49 6.63
N GLY A 298 14.72 -4.41 5.97
CA GLY A 298 15.13 -5.00 4.68
C GLY A 298 14.26 -4.46 3.53
N PRO A 299 14.83 -3.74 2.53
CA PRO A 299 14.06 -3.01 1.51
C PRO A 299 13.30 -3.87 0.47
N ASP A 300 13.48 -5.20 0.47
CA ASP A 300 12.87 -6.10 -0.54
C ASP A 300 11.95 -7.19 0.03
N PHE A 301 11.82 -7.30 1.35
CA PHE A 301 11.29 -8.51 1.99
C PHE A 301 9.78 -8.53 2.28
N ASP A 302 9.04 -7.42 2.11
CA ASP A 302 7.66 -7.34 2.64
C ASP A 302 6.55 -7.63 1.62
N VAL A 303 6.58 -7.01 0.42
CA VAL A 303 5.48 -7.14 -0.55
C VAL A 303 5.27 -8.56 -1.06
N ASN A 304 6.35 -9.30 -1.32
CA ASN A 304 6.27 -10.69 -1.78
C ASN A 304 5.69 -11.59 -0.69
N THR A 305 6.15 -11.40 0.55
CA THR A 305 5.68 -12.20 1.69
C THR A 305 4.19 -11.95 1.95
N TYR A 306 3.75 -10.69 1.92
CA TYR A 306 2.31 -10.39 1.97
C TYR A 306 1.57 -11.10 0.85
N ILE A 307 2.01 -10.98 -0.41
CA ILE A 307 1.29 -11.58 -1.55
C ILE A 307 1.25 -13.11 -1.43
N ASP A 308 2.32 -13.72 -0.94
CA ASP A 308 2.43 -15.18 -0.80
C ASP A 308 1.59 -15.73 0.37
N VAL A 309 1.54 -15.01 1.49
CA VAL A 309 0.77 -15.43 2.67
C VAL A 309 -0.71 -15.08 2.53
N VAL A 310 -1.01 -13.83 2.20
CA VAL A 310 -2.38 -13.30 2.21
C VAL A 310 -3.10 -13.59 0.90
N ASN A 311 -2.35 -13.72 -0.20
CA ASN A 311 -2.89 -14.11 -1.50
C ASN A 311 -4.07 -13.20 -1.96
N PRO A 312 -3.90 -11.86 -1.96
CA PRO A 312 -4.96 -10.93 -2.35
C PRO A 312 -5.36 -11.16 -3.81
N ASP A 313 -6.60 -10.83 -4.19
CA ASP A 313 -7.07 -11.03 -5.56
C ASP A 313 -6.56 -9.94 -6.52
N ALA A 314 -6.25 -8.76 -5.97
CA ALA A 314 -5.75 -7.62 -6.71
C ALA A 314 -4.83 -6.77 -5.84
N LEU A 315 -3.96 -6.00 -6.50
CA LEU A 315 -2.99 -5.10 -5.87
C LEU A 315 -3.34 -3.66 -6.25
N ILE A 316 -3.24 -2.72 -5.32
CA ILE A 316 -3.28 -1.28 -5.56
C ILE A 316 -1.91 -0.71 -5.24
N PHE A 317 -1.33 0.05 -6.14
CA PHE A 317 -0.10 0.82 -5.89
C PHE A 317 -0.45 2.30 -5.65
N GLY A 318 -0.11 2.79 -4.47
CA GLY A 318 -0.28 4.21 -4.10
C GLY A 318 0.96 5.06 -4.37
N TRP A 319 0.75 6.24 -4.94
CA TRP A 319 1.83 7.19 -5.24
C TRP A 319 1.50 8.63 -4.82
N TYR A 320 2.41 9.25 -4.06
CA TYR A 320 2.31 10.62 -3.55
C TYR A 320 3.68 11.33 -3.66
N PRO A 321 3.99 11.93 -4.82
CA PRO A 321 5.36 12.38 -5.15
C PRO A 321 5.73 13.78 -4.65
N PHE A 322 4.81 14.54 -4.09
CA PHE A 322 5.05 15.94 -3.74
C PHE A 322 5.19 16.12 -2.23
N GLN A 323 6.16 15.40 -1.69
CA GLN A 323 6.43 15.33 -0.26
C GLN A 323 7.34 16.48 0.20
N GLY A 324 7.42 16.71 1.51
CA GLY A 324 8.18 17.84 2.06
C GLY A 324 9.66 17.62 2.26
N PRO A 325 10.28 18.41 3.18
CA PRO A 325 11.73 18.45 3.36
C PRO A 325 12.38 17.09 3.64
N TRP A 326 11.63 16.16 4.23
CA TRP A 326 12.07 14.82 4.61
C TRP A 326 11.61 13.73 3.65
N GLY A 327 10.79 14.06 2.66
CA GLY A 327 10.38 13.13 1.63
C GLY A 327 11.45 12.96 0.55
N ASP A 328 11.42 11.82 -0.12
CA ASP A 328 12.37 11.49 -1.21
C ASP A 328 12.30 12.48 -2.38
N PHE A 329 11.19 13.23 -2.50
CA PHE A 329 10.93 14.16 -3.59
C PHE A 329 10.54 15.54 -3.09
N LYS A 330 11.34 16.55 -3.46
CA LYS A 330 11.05 17.96 -3.09
C LYS A 330 9.74 18.45 -3.75
N PRO A 331 8.89 19.20 -3.03
CA PRO A 331 7.60 19.62 -3.54
C PRO A 331 7.77 20.91 -4.36
N VAL A 332 8.22 20.83 -5.60
CA VAL A 332 8.46 22.05 -6.42
C VAL A 332 7.23 22.48 -7.21
N ILE A 333 7.05 23.80 -7.40
CA ILE A 333 6.06 24.38 -8.33
C ILE A 333 6.76 25.39 -9.25
N PRO A 334 6.25 25.67 -10.46
CA PRO A 334 6.90 26.65 -11.33
C PRO A 334 6.53 28.09 -10.92
N ASN A 335 7.40 29.05 -11.28
CA ASN A 335 7.22 30.46 -10.94
C ASN A 335 5.93 31.08 -11.52
N ASN A 336 5.45 30.57 -12.66
CA ASN A 336 4.28 31.08 -13.38
C ASN A 336 2.95 30.59 -12.82
N VAL A 337 2.96 29.75 -11.78
CA VAL A 337 1.74 29.34 -11.07
C VAL A 337 1.43 30.34 -9.95
N THR A 338 0.19 30.82 -9.94
CA THR A 338 -0.35 31.73 -8.93
C THR A 338 -1.15 30.94 -7.91
N ILE A 339 -0.98 31.29 -6.63
CA ILE A 339 -1.75 30.68 -5.54
C ILE A 339 -3.05 31.45 -5.35
N GLN A 340 -4.17 30.74 -5.26
CA GLN A 340 -5.51 31.30 -5.09
C GLN A 340 -6.18 30.70 -3.86
N PHE A 341 -6.87 31.55 -3.09
CA PHE A 341 -7.72 31.15 -1.97
C PHE A 341 -9.18 31.44 -2.32
N ILE A 342 -10.05 30.44 -2.16
CA ILE A 342 -11.47 30.54 -2.53
C ILE A 342 -12.29 31.22 -1.42
N ASN A 343 -11.94 30.99 -0.16
CA ASN A 343 -12.78 31.39 0.97
C ASN A 343 -12.44 32.82 1.40
N SER A 344 -13.41 33.73 1.23
CA SER A 344 -13.44 35.09 1.81
C SER A 344 -13.30 35.12 3.33
N TYR A 345 -13.49 33.97 3.99
CA TYR A 345 -13.36 33.78 5.43
C TYR A 345 -12.02 33.16 5.86
N THR A 346 -11.08 32.89 4.94
CA THR A 346 -9.75 32.38 5.31
C THR A 346 -8.98 33.49 6.03
N PRO A 347 -8.57 33.32 7.29
CA PRO A 347 -7.85 34.36 8.01
C PRO A 347 -6.55 34.77 7.29
N GLN A 348 -6.18 36.05 7.34
CA GLN A 348 -5.01 36.57 6.61
C GLN A 348 -3.72 35.82 6.97
N PHE A 349 -3.50 35.53 8.26
CA PHE A 349 -2.30 34.80 8.71
C PHE A 349 -2.16 33.41 8.06
N ILE A 350 -3.28 32.74 7.75
CA ILE A 350 -3.31 31.47 7.02
C ILE A 350 -2.91 31.68 5.56
N GLN A 351 -3.49 32.70 4.93
CA GLN A 351 -3.16 33.06 3.55
C GLN A 351 -1.67 33.37 3.42
N ASP A 352 -1.11 34.15 4.35
CA ASP A 352 0.31 34.52 4.39
C ASP A 352 1.20 33.30 4.60
N THR A 353 0.84 32.41 5.52
CA THR A 353 1.59 31.18 5.81
C THR A 353 1.62 30.25 4.60
N VAL A 354 0.47 29.96 4.00
CA VAL A 354 0.36 29.08 2.84
C VAL A 354 1.06 29.73 1.63
N THR A 355 0.84 31.02 1.38
CA THR A 355 1.51 31.74 0.30
C THR A 355 3.03 31.75 0.48
N GLY A 356 3.52 31.97 1.70
CA GLY A 356 4.93 31.92 2.05
C GLY A 356 5.55 30.54 1.75
N TYR A 357 4.88 29.47 2.15
CA TYR A 357 5.30 28.11 1.84
C TYR A 357 5.37 27.86 0.33
N TYR A 358 4.30 28.10 -0.41
CA TYR A 358 4.27 27.88 -1.86
C TYR A 358 5.29 28.75 -2.61
N ASN A 359 5.52 29.99 -2.18
CA ASN A 359 6.57 30.84 -2.75
C ASN A 359 7.98 30.32 -2.46
N SER A 360 8.22 29.69 -1.30
CA SER A 360 9.54 29.12 -0.97
C SER A 360 9.94 27.94 -1.87
N ILE A 361 8.95 27.25 -2.44
CA ILE A 361 9.13 26.07 -3.29
C ILE A 361 9.01 26.37 -4.79
N LYS A 362 8.81 27.64 -5.16
CA LYS A 362 8.79 28.10 -6.56
C LYS A 362 10.15 27.91 -7.24
N LYS A 363 10.13 27.45 -8.49
CA LYS A 363 11.30 27.23 -9.34
C LYS A 363 11.10 27.76 -10.75
N PRO A 364 12.18 28.16 -11.46
CA PRO A 364 12.13 28.39 -12.90
C PRO A 364 11.59 27.15 -13.65
N LEU A 365 10.91 27.36 -14.77
CA LEU A 365 10.21 26.30 -15.52
C LEU A 365 11.11 25.09 -15.85
N ASN A 366 12.36 25.33 -16.26
CA ASN A 366 13.31 24.25 -16.55
C ASN A 366 13.61 23.39 -15.30
N ALA A 367 13.91 24.02 -14.16
CA ALA A 367 14.20 23.32 -12.92
C ALA A 367 12.98 22.56 -12.37
N TYR A 368 11.78 23.10 -12.58
CA TYR A 368 10.53 22.39 -12.29
C TYR A 368 10.38 21.14 -13.18
N ASN A 369 10.56 21.28 -14.50
CA ASN A 369 10.46 20.17 -15.45
C ASN A 369 11.51 19.07 -15.17
N ASP A 370 12.75 19.45 -14.84
CA ASP A 370 13.80 18.49 -14.46
C ASP A 370 13.44 17.72 -13.18
N SER A 371 12.76 18.38 -12.24
CA SER A 371 12.32 17.75 -11.00
C SER A 371 11.17 16.78 -11.25
N LEU A 372 10.17 17.19 -12.03
CA LEU A 372 9.09 16.29 -12.47
C LEU A 372 9.64 15.09 -13.23
N GLN A 373 10.58 15.30 -14.15
CA GLN A 373 11.19 14.22 -14.91
C GLN A 373 11.84 13.17 -14.01
N ARG A 374 12.56 13.59 -12.95
CA ARG A 374 13.11 12.66 -11.94
C ARG A 374 12.02 11.89 -11.21
N ILE A 375 10.98 12.58 -10.74
CA ILE A 375 9.83 11.97 -10.05
C ILE A 375 9.18 10.90 -10.94
N TRP A 376 8.90 11.24 -12.19
CA TRP A 376 8.27 10.34 -13.15
C TRP A 376 9.14 9.14 -13.50
N ASN A 377 10.46 9.30 -13.57
CA ASN A 377 11.38 8.19 -13.81
C ASN A 377 11.36 7.19 -12.63
N VAL A 378 11.37 7.68 -11.38
CA VAL A 378 11.29 6.78 -10.21
C VAL A 378 9.92 6.09 -10.13
N MET A 379 8.84 6.83 -10.43
CA MET A 379 7.51 6.23 -10.51
C MET A 379 7.46 5.14 -11.59
N ALA A 380 8.03 5.40 -12.77
CA ALA A 380 8.12 4.44 -13.86
C ALA A 380 8.91 3.18 -13.47
N ASP A 381 10.06 3.31 -12.80
CA ASP A 381 10.85 2.17 -12.33
C ASP A 381 10.10 1.35 -11.27
N THR A 382 9.38 2.03 -10.38
CA THR A 382 8.52 1.38 -9.39
C THR A 382 7.36 0.64 -10.05
N LEU A 383 6.70 1.27 -11.03
CA LEU A 383 5.63 0.64 -11.81
C LEU A 383 6.13 -0.59 -12.57
N LYS A 384 7.31 -0.54 -13.22
CA LYS A 384 7.93 -1.70 -13.87
C LYS A 384 8.09 -2.87 -12.90
N ARG A 385 8.62 -2.62 -11.70
CA ARG A 385 8.76 -3.64 -10.64
C ARG A 385 7.40 -4.20 -10.23
N MET A 386 6.44 -3.33 -9.92
CA MET A 386 5.12 -3.74 -9.41
C MET A 386 4.31 -4.52 -10.44
N VAL A 387 4.32 -4.09 -11.70
CA VAL A 387 3.66 -4.79 -12.80
C VAL A 387 4.29 -6.16 -13.02
N SER A 388 5.63 -6.27 -12.91
CA SER A 388 6.32 -7.55 -13.00
C SER A 388 5.92 -8.50 -11.87
N ILE A 389 5.83 -8.01 -10.62
CA ILE A 389 5.34 -8.79 -9.48
C ILE A 389 3.90 -9.24 -9.72
N ALA A 390 3.02 -8.31 -10.11
CA ALA A 390 1.61 -8.60 -10.38
C ALA A 390 1.47 -9.66 -11.49
N PHE A 391 2.22 -9.54 -12.58
CA PHE A 391 2.25 -10.52 -13.67
C PHE A 391 2.73 -11.90 -13.19
N LEU A 392 3.88 -11.98 -12.50
CA LEU A 392 4.43 -13.24 -11.99
C LEU A 392 3.50 -13.93 -10.98
N LYS A 393 2.74 -13.14 -10.21
CA LYS A 393 1.78 -13.64 -9.22
C LYS A 393 0.38 -13.84 -9.81
N ASN A 394 0.17 -13.54 -11.10
CA ASN A 394 -1.13 -13.58 -11.79
C ASN A 394 -2.21 -12.73 -11.09
N ARG A 395 -1.91 -11.45 -10.84
CA ARG A 395 -2.79 -10.48 -10.18
C ARG A 395 -2.96 -9.23 -11.02
N ASP A 396 -4.14 -8.63 -10.92
CA ASP A 396 -4.37 -7.29 -11.46
C ASP A 396 -3.69 -6.24 -10.58
N LEU A 397 -3.11 -5.23 -11.23
CA LEU A 397 -2.53 -4.06 -10.56
C LEU A 397 -3.32 -2.82 -10.91
N TYR A 398 -3.78 -2.13 -9.87
CA TYR A 398 -4.46 -0.85 -9.90
C TYR A 398 -3.50 0.25 -9.43
N PHE A 399 -3.70 1.48 -9.90
CA PHE A 399 -2.89 2.63 -9.49
C PHE A 399 -3.77 3.69 -8.84
N VAL A 400 -3.28 4.26 -7.74
CA VAL A 400 -3.93 5.36 -7.06
C VAL A 400 -2.97 6.53 -6.87
N SER A 401 -3.37 7.70 -7.37
CA SER A 401 -2.67 8.95 -7.04
C SER A 401 -3.18 9.48 -5.71
N GLN A 402 -2.26 9.84 -4.82
CA GLN A 402 -2.57 10.29 -3.46
C GLN A 402 -1.89 11.61 -3.13
N ALA A 403 -2.42 12.32 -2.14
CA ALA A 403 -1.75 13.43 -1.47
C ALA A 403 -1.95 13.32 0.05
N HIS A 404 -0.86 13.07 0.75
CA HIS A 404 -0.82 13.08 2.21
C HIS A 404 -0.49 14.48 2.72
N ALA A 405 -0.95 14.84 3.90
CA ALA A 405 -0.50 16.02 4.62
C ALA A 405 -0.36 15.64 6.11
N PHE A 406 0.87 15.65 6.61
CA PHE A 406 1.19 15.33 8.00
C PHE A 406 1.92 16.52 8.61
N LYS A 407 1.54 16.92 9.83
CA LYS A 407 2.20 18.01 10.55
C LYS A 407 3.61 17.60 10.94
N GLU A 408 4.63 18.36 10.56
CA GLU A 408 6.02 18.11 10.93
C GLU A 408 6.63 19.35 11.59
N GLY A 409 6.86 19.26 12.91
CA GLY A 409 7.46 20.35 13.68
C GLY A 409 6.60 21.63 13.67
N PRO A 410 7.21 22.84 13.59
CA PRO A 410 6.50 24.10 13.57
C PRO A 410 5.80 24.40 12.23
N TYR A 411 6.02 23.59 11.18
CA TYR A 411 5.46 23.83 9.85
C TYR A 411 4.17 23.01 9.63
N PRO A 412 3.07 23.65 9.23
CA PRO A 412 1.85 22.93 8.86
C PRO A 412 2.05 22.25 7.49
N ALA A 413 2.34 20.95 7.55
CA ALA A 413 2.39 20.00 6.45
C ALA A 413 3.50 20.16 5.40
N ALA A 414 4.30 19.11 5.28
CA ALA A 414 5.40 18.96 4.35
C ALA A 414 4.97 18.89 2.85
N ASN A 415 3.70 18.66 2.50
CA ASN A 415 3.34 18.24 1.13
C ASN A 415 2.47 19.26 0.41
N ARG A 416 2.65 19.42 -0.92
CA ARG A 416 1.78 20.30 -1.74
C ARG A 416 0.69 19.52 -2.48
N GLU A 417 -0.42 20.18 -2.79
CA GLU A 417 -1.46 19.60 -3.64
C GLU A 417 -0.94 19.42 -5.09
N PRO A 418 -1.21 18.29 -5.77
CA PRO A 418 -0.94 18.17 -7.20
C PRO A 418 -1.92 18.98 -8.07
N MET A 419 -1.41 19.59 -9.14
CA MET A 419 -2.22 20.18 -10.21
C MET A 419 -3.01 19.12 -10.97
N ASN A 420 -4.10 19.51 -11.61
CA ASN A 420 -4.94 18.61 -12.41
C ASN A 420 -4.15 17.91 -13.53
N SER A 421 -3.23 18.63 -14.16
CA SER A 421 -2.32 18.08 -15.16
C SER A 421 -1.34 17.08 -14.55
N GLU A 422 -0.80 17.32 -13.36
CA GLU A 422 0.08 16.35 -12.69
C GLU A 422 -0.67 15.05 -12.36
N ILE A 423 -1.93 15.15 -11.93
CA ILE A 423 -2.81 13.99 -11.75
C ILE A 423 -2.99 13.24 -13.08
N GLY A 424 -3.26 13.95 -14.17
CA GLY A 424 -3.34 13.36 -15.51
C GLY A 424 -2.07 12.60 -15.91
N ALA A 425 -0.90 13.20 -15.69
CA ALA A 425 0.39 12.62 -16.05
C ALA A 425 0.66 11.35 -15.24
N MET A 426 0.46 11.39 -13.91
CA MET A 426 0.63 10.22 -13.04
C MET A 426 -0.18 9.01 -13.53
N ASN A 427 -1.47 9.23 -13.79
CA ASN A 427 -2.37 8.17 -14.23
C ASN A 427 -2.04 7.65 -15.63
N CYS A 428 -1.73 8.54 -16.58
CA CYS A 428 -1.39 8.13 -17.95
C CYS A 428 -0.05 7.41 -18.03
N ILE A 429 0.95 7.80 -17.23
CA ILE A 429 2.19 7.04 -17.10
C ILE A 429 1.88 5.66 -16.53
N GLY A 430 1.03 5.56 -15.49
CA GLY A 430 0.54 4.27 -14.98
C GLY A 430 -0.01 3.36 -16.09
N LEU A 431 -0.86 3.90 -16.96
CA LEU A 431 -1.40 3.15 -18.10
C LEU A 431 -0.31 2.70 -19.09
N CYS A 432 0.72 3.51 -19.34
CA CYS A 432 1.85 3.11 -20.20
C CYS A 432 2.59 1.87 -19.67
N TYR A 433 2.53 1.64 -18.36
CA TYR A 433 3.11 0.48 -17.69
C TYR A 433 2.13 -0.67 -17.49
N GLY A 434 0.90 -0.59 -18.02
CA GLY A 434 -0.06 -1.71 -18.03
C GLY A 434 -0.87 -1.86 -16.76
N ILE A 435 -1.01 -0.79 -15.98
CA ILE A 435 -2.00 -0.73 -14.92
C ILE A 435 -3.38 -1.05 -15.49
N LYS A 436 -4.13 -1.94 -14.82
CA LYS A 436 -5.44 -2.43 -15.26
C LYS A 436 -6.61 -1.60 -14.73
N GLY A 437 -6.38 -0.74 -13.74
CA GLY A 437 -7.38 0.25 -13.34
C GLY A 437 -6.79 1.41 -12.55
N LEU A 438 -7.52 2.53 -12.56
CA LEU A 438 -7.07 3.80 -12.01
C LEU A 438 -8.04 4.29 -10.94
N MET A 439 -7.48 4.83 -9.87
CA MET A 439 -8.19 5.68 -8.93
C MET A 439 -7.51 7.06 -9.00
N PRO A 440 -7.99 7.97 -9.88
CA PRO A 440 -7.25 9.16 -10.25
C PRO A 440 -6.87 10.07 -9.09
N TYR A 441 -7.68 10.08 -8.04
CA TYR A 441 -7.36 10.79 -6.82
C TYR A 441 -8.13 10.18 -5.65
N ALA A 442 -7.42 9.44 -4.81
CA ALA A 442 -7.92 9.01 -3.51
C ALA A 442 -7.28 9.89 -2.45
N PHE A 443 -7.93 10.04 -1.31
CA PHE A 443 -7.49 10.85 -0.17
C PHE A 443 -7.91 12.31 -0.20
N ASN A 444 -8.63 12.66 0.86
CA ASN A 444 -8.79 14.02 1.31
C ASN A 444 -8.04 14.16 2.63
N THR A 445 -7.02 15.00 2.64
CA THR A 445 -6.27 15.29 3.86
C THR A 445 -6.70 16.64 4.41
N VAL A 446 -6.86 16.74 5.73
CA VAL A 446 -7.16 18.00 6.42
C VAL A 446 -6.03 18.31 7.39
N TYR A 447 -5.54 19.55 7.38
CA TYR A 447 -4.56 20.04 8.32
C TYR A 447 -5.15 21.15 9.20
N SER A 448 -4.81 21.12 10.49
CA SER A 448 -5.18 22.15 11.45
C SER A 448 -4.02 23.13 11.64
N MET A 449 -4.28 24.42 11.47
CA MET A 449 -3.36 25.51 11.81
C MET A 449 -3.94 26.32 12.95
N THR A 450 -3.13 26.62 13.95
CA THR A 450 -3.54 27.42 15.10
C THR A 450 -2.87 28.79 15.03
N ASN A 451 -3.58 29.86 15.42
CA ASN A 451 -2.96 31.19 15.54
C ASN A 451 -1.90 31.22 16.65
N GLU A 452 -1.06 32.26 16.67
CA GLU A 452 0.06 32.42 17.61
C GLU A 452 -0.37 32.35 19.10
N ASN A 453 -1.63 32.67 19.41
CA ASN A 453 -2.18 32.64 20.76
C ASN A 453 -2.80 31.28 21.15
N ASN A 454 -2.79 30.28 20.27
CA ASN A 454 -3.46 28.99 20.45
C ASN A 454 -5.00 29.05 20.63
N GLU A 455 -5.64 30.17 20.26
CA GLU A 455 -7.06 30.44 20.50
C GLU A 455 -7.98 29.95 19.36
N THR A 456 -7.50 29.98 18.12
CA THR A 456 -8.30 29.65 16.92
C THR A 456 -7.59 28.61 16.08
N THR A 457 -8.24 27.47 15.85
CA THR A 457 -7.77 26.43 14.92
C THR A 457 -8.54 26.52 13.60
N PHE A 458 -7.82 26.72 12.50
CA PHE A 458 -8.35 26.71 11.14
C PHE A 458 -7.98 25.42 10.44
N ASN A 459 -8.98 24.73 9.89
CA ASN A 459 -8.78 23.50 9.13
C ASN A 459 -8.73 23.80 7.64
N LEU A 460 -7.71 23.29 6.96
CA LEU A 460 -7.59 23.40 5.52
C LEU A 460 -7.45 22.00 4.90
N SER A 461 -8.11 21.77 3.76
CA SER A 461 -8.13 20.47 3.09
C SER A 461 -7.33 20.45 1.79
N ILE A 462 -6.71 19.31 1.46
CA ILE A 462 -6.16 18.98 0.15
C ILE A 462 -6.86 17.69 -0.29
N GLY A 463 -7.52 17.70 -1.45
CA GLY A 463 -8.35 16.56 -1.83
C GLY A 463 -9.46 16.90 -2.83
N MET A 464 -10.43 15.99 -2.94
CA MET A 464 -11.69 16.23 -3.66
C MET A 464 -12.75 16.94 -2.80
N LEU A 465 -12.53 17.04 -1.49
CA LEU A 465 -13.52 17.52 -0.52
C LEU A 465 -12.95 18.64 0.35
N ASP A 466 -13.77 19.60 0.74
CA ASP A 466 -13.41 20.58 1.76
C ASP A 466 -13.95 20.15 3.13
N SER A 467 -13.17 20.43 4.17
CA SER A 467 -13.55 20.26 5.57
C SER A 467 -14.55 21.35 5.98
N ILE A 468 -15.76 20.95 6.37
CA ILE A 468 -16.74 21.88 6.97
C ILE A 468 -16.56 21.85 8.48
N ILE A 469 -15.48 22.45 8.99
CA ILE A 469 -15.33 22.57 10.45
C ILE A 469 -14.66 23.91 10.78
N ASN A 470 -15.50 24.93 11.00
CA ASN A 470 -15.19 26.05 11.89
C ASN A 470 -15.49 25.55 13.31
N LEU A 471 -14.48 25.20 14.11
CA LEU A 471 -14.72 24.89 15.52
C LEU A 471 -13.67 25.54 16.42
N THR A 472 -14.19 26.41 17.27
CA THR A 472 -13.63 26.91 18.52
C THR A 472 -13.49 25.83 19.61
N THR A 473 -13.56 24.53 19.27
CA THR A 473 -13.60 23.44 20.25
C THR A 473 -12.59 22.34 19.91
N PRO A 474 -11.54 22.14 20.72
CA PRO A 474 -10.60 21.02 20.56
C PRO A 474 -11.32 19.67 20.64
N GLY A 475 -10.99 18.74 19.74
CA GLY A 475 -11.38 17.32 19.86
C GLY A 475 -12.54 16.82 19.00
N GLN A 476 -13.11 17.61 18.08
CA GLN A 476 -14.05 17.07 17.09
C GLN A 476 -13.32 16.46 15.89
N PHE A 477 -13.71 15.24 15.53
CA PHE A 477 -13.13 14.48 14.42
C PHE A 477 -13.52 15.03 13.05
N TRP A 478 -12.61 14.79 12.11
CA TRP A 478 -12.57 15.27 10.73
C TRP A 478 -13.74 14.74 9.89
N GLU A 479 -14.63 15.62 9.46
CA GLU A 479 -15.60 15.29 8.42
C GLU A 479 -15.46 16.25 7.24
N ALA A 480 -14.79 15.77 6.19
CA ALA A 480 -14.83 16.39 4.88
C ALA A 480 -16.22 16.16 4.28
N LYS A 481 -16.96 17.24 4.01
CA LYS A 481 -18.40 17.16 3.71
C LYS A 481 -18.79 17.88 2.43
N GLU A 482 -18.01 18.85 1.98
CA GLU A 482 -18.38 19.66 0.82
C GLU A 482 -17.52 19.35 -0.40
N LYS A 483 -18.13 19.47 -1.58
CA LYS A 483 -17.46 19.32 -2.86
C LYS A 483 -16.46 20.48 -3.03
N ARG A 484 -15.17 20.19 -3.07
CA ARG A 484 -14.15 21.22 -3.32
C ARG A 484 -14.14 21.61 -4.79
N ILE A 485 -14.53 22.84 -5.11
CA ILE A 485 -14.65 23.29 -6.51
C ILE A 485 -13.26 23.55 -7.12
N MET A 486 -12.39 24.30 -6.45
CA MET A 486 -11.05 24.67 -6.97
C MET A 486 -9.92 24.20 -6.05
N ASN A 487 -8.71 24.01 -6.59
CA ASN A 487 -7.49 23.83 -5.80
C ASN A 487 -6.77 25.16 -5.51
N PHE A 488 -5.61 25.07 -4.84
CA PHE A 488 -4.73 26.22 -4.55
C PHE A 488 -4.19 26.94 -5.78
N TYR A 489 -4.39 26.40 -6.98
CA TYR A 489 -3.93 26.97 -8.24
C TYR A 489 -5.07 27.59 -9.06
N GLY A 490 -6.30 27.58 -8.53
CA GLY A 490 -7.48 28.03 -9.26
C GLY A 490 -7.92 27.07 -10.36
N GLU A 491 -7.65 25.76 -10.23
CA GLU A 491 -8.12 24.74 -11.19
C GLU A 491 -9.34 23.99 -10.64
N ASN A 492 -10.32 23.71 -11.49
CA ASN A 492 -11.51 22.96 -11.10
C ASN A 492 -11.18 21.46 -10.92
N LYS A 493 -11.23 20.97 -9.68
CA LYS A 493 -10.78 19.60 -9.34
C LYS A 493 -11.70 18.52 -9.89
N TRP A 494 -13.00 18.69 -9.75
CA TRP A 494 -13.97 17.69 -10.18
C TRP A 494 -14.05 17.58 -11.69
N GLU A 495 -14.02 18.70 -12.41
CA GLU A 495 -13.99 18.66 -13.88
C GLU A 495 -12.68 18.06 -14.39
N GLY A 496 -11.54 18.35 -13.73
CA GLY A 496 -10.25 17.73 -14.07
C GLY A 496 -10.29 16.19 -13.95
N VAL A 497 -10.78 15.66 -12.83
CA VAL A 497 -10.91 14.20 -12.62
C VAL A 497 -11.97 13.58 -13.53
N LYS A 498 -13.10 14.27 -13.75
CA LYS A 498 -14.15 13.82 -14.66
C LYS A 498 -13.63 13.67 -16.09
N HIS A 499 -12.92 14.66 -16.62
CA HIS A 499 -12.33 14.61 -17.97
C HIS A 499 -11.34 13.47 -18.14
N LEU A 500 -10.56 13.16 -17.09
CA LEU A 500 -9.67 12.01 -17.10
C LEU A 500 -10.47 10.69 -17.10
N ASN A 501 -11.51 10.57 -16.28
CA ASN A 501 -12.38 9.40 -16.24
C ASN A 501 -13.10 9.14 -17.57
N GLU A 502 -13.58 10.18 -18.25
CA GLU A 502 -14.22 10.07 -19.57
C GLU A 502 -13.27 9.46 -20.61
N LYS A 503 -12.00 9.88 -20.63
CA LYS A 503 -10.98 9.29 -21.50
C LYS A 503 -10.67 7.83 -21.14
N ILE A 504 -10.55 7.54 -19.85
CA ILE A 504 -10.28 6.18 -19.38
C ILE A 504 -11.43 5.23 -19.74
N HIS A 505 -12.69 5.69 -19.74
CA HIS A 505 -13.82 4.86 -20.20
C HIS A 505 -13.69 4.45 -21.67
N ILE A 506 -13.03 5.27 -22.48
CA ILE A 506 -12.82 4.98 -23.90
C ILE A 506 -11.59 4.07 -24.09
N TRP A 507 -10.51 4.30 -23.35
CA TRP A 507 -9.28 3.49 -23.45
C TRP A 507 -9.38 2.14 -22.73
N GLY A 508 -10.14 2.09 -21.64
CA GLY A 508 -10.21 0.98 -20.70
C GLY A 508 -10.50 -0.38 -21.34
N PRO A 509 -11.52 -0.52 -22.20
CA PRO A 509 -11.82 -1.79 -22.85
C PRO A 509 -10.64 -2.35 -23.67
N LEU A 510 -9.82 -1.47 -24.25
CA LEU A 510 -8.64 -1.89 -25.00
C LEU A 510 -7.48 -2.27 -24.08
N LEU A 511 -7.19 -1.43 -23.09
CA LEU A 511 -6.09 -1.65 -22.15
C LEU A 511 -6.32 -2.88 -21.26
N ALA A 512 -7.56 -3.11 -20.84
CA ALA A 512 -7.96 -4.28 -20.06
C ALA A 512 -7.73 -5.57 -20.85
N ASN A 513 -8.14 -5.61 -22.13
CA ASN A 513 -8.01 -6.75 -23.04
C ASN A 513 -6.72 -6.73 -23.87
N SER A 514 -5.67 -6.09 -23.37
CA SER A 514 -4.35 -6.13 -24.00
C SER A 514 -3.36 -6.82 -23.10
N ASN A 515 -2.46 -7.59 -23.70
CA ASN A 515 -1.24 -8.00 -23.04
C ASN A 515 -0.33 -6.77 -23.05
N ASN A 516 -0.29 -6.05 -21.93
CA ASN A 516 0.70 -5.00 -21.79
C ASN A 516 2.07 -5.65 -21.88
N THR A 517 2.90 -5.14 -22.77
CA THR A 517 4.22 -5.72 -22.96
C THR A 517 5.27 -4.81 -22.39
N GLN A 518 5.26 -3.50 -22.66
CA GLN A 518 6.39 -2.65 -22.27
C GLN A 518 6.05 -1.15 -22.20
N GLY A 519 6.49 -0.49 -21.12
CA GLY A 519 6.49 0.96 -20.96
C GLY A 519 7.90 1.53 -20.93
N PHE A 520 8.10 2.70 -21.52
CA PHE A 520 9.41 3.33 -21.68
C PHE A 520 9.38 4.83 -21.44
N SER A 521 10.47 5.32 -20.88
CA SER A 521 10.71 6.73 -20.72
C SER A 521 11.69 7.23 -21.75
N VAL A 522 11.28 8.07 -22.70
CA VAL A 522 12.15 8.50 -23.80
C VAL A 522 13.42 9.19 -23.31
N ASN A 523 13.32 9.94 -22.21
CA ASN A 523 14.47 10.62 -21.60
C ASN A 523 15.53 9.65 -21.05
N ARG A 524 15.11 8.48 -20.55
CA ARG A 524 16.00 7.48 -19.91
C ARG A 524 16.38 6.36 -20.87
N ASP A 525 15.38 5.84 -21.58
CA ASP A 525 15.45 4.63 -22.39
C ASP A 525 15.73 4.94 -23.88
N GLY A 526 15.61 6.21 -24.29
CA GLY A 526 15.72 6.63 -25.69
C GLY A 526 14.39 6.49 -26.48
N PRO A 527 14.29 7.14 -27.66
CA PRO A 527 13.06 7.15 -28.46
C PRO A 527 12.87 5.91 -29.34
N ASP A 528 13.91 5.11 -29.54
CA ASP A 528 13.90 3.90 -30.35
C ASP A 528 13.36 2.72 -29.53
N GLN A 529 12.06 2.44 -29.68
CA GLN A 529 11.30 1.44 -28.92
C GLN A 529 10.25 0.76 -29.80
N ASN A 530 10.27 -0.58 -29.83
CA ASN A 530 9.36 -1.38 -30.66
C ASN A 530 9.30 -0.83 -32.10
N PHE A 531 8.09 -0.60 -32.63
CA PHE A 531 7.86 -0.11 -33.98
C PHE A 531 8.05 1.41 -34.15
N ILE A 532 8.59 2.11 -33.14
CA ILE A 532 8.94 3.54 -33.19
C ILE A 532 10.46 3.66 -33.10
N SER A 533 11.10 4.20 -34.13
CA SER A 533 12.56 4.35 -34.18
C SER A 533 13.06 5.72 -33.71
N ASP A 534 12.21 6.76 -33.77
CA ASP A 534 12.54 8.11 -33.28
C ASP A 534 11.30 8.98 -33.11
N ILE A 535 11.41 10.07 -32.33
CA ILE A 535 10.38 11.10 -32.17
C ILE A 535 10.95 12.54 -32.22
N MET A 536 10.16 13.47 -32.76
CA MET A 536 10.39 14.91 -32.62
C MET A 536 9.27 15.53 -31.79
N SER A 537 9.66 16.33 -30.80
CA SER A 537 8.75 17.04 -29.91
C SER A 537 8.97 18.52 -30.12
N ILE A 538 8.10 19.16 -30.89
CA ILE A 538 8.29 20.52 -31.34
C ILE A 538 7.46 21.44 -30.46
N PHE A 539 8.13 22.38 -29.80
CA PHE A 539 7.50 23.43 -29.00
C PHE A 539 7.17 24.66 -29.85
N ARG A 540 6.21 25.45 -29.37
CA ARG A 540 5.78 26.67 -30.06
C ARG A 540 6.92 27.69 -30.07
N ASP A 541 7.03 28.44 -31.15
CA ASP A 541 7.98 29.56 -31.21
C ASP A 541 7.64 30.62 -30.15
N PRO A 542 8.59 30.97 -29.25
CA PRO A 542 8.39 32.06 -28.30
C PRO A 542 8.04 33.40 -28.99
N GLN A 543 8.51 33.60 -30.23
CA GLN A 543 8.23 34.81 -31.03
C GLN A 543 6.97 34.68 -31.90
N SER A 544 6.51 33.44 -32.14
CA SER A 544 5.29 33.14 -32.89
C SER A 544 4.52 32.05 -32.16
N PRO A 545 3.60 32.40 -31.23
CA PRO A 545 2.96 31.45 -30.32
C PRO A 545 2.02 30.43 -31.00
N TYR A 546 1.99 30.37 -32.33
CA TYR A 546 1.32 29.36 -33.14
C TYR A 546 2.24 28.70 -34.17
N GLY A 547 3.52 29.09 -34.23
CA GLY A 547 4.53 28.53 -35.11
C GLY A 547 5.13 27.26 -34.53
N PHE A 548 5.09 26.17 -35.30
CA PHE A 548 5.84 24.95 -35.02
C PHE A 548 6.89 24.77 -36.11
N SER A 549 8.18 24.76 -35.72
CA SER A 549 9.31 24.65 -36.64
C SER A 549 10.30 23.60 -36.14
N PRO A 550 10.98 22.84 -37.02
CA PRO A 550 12.05 21.93 -36.62
C PRO A 550 13.16 22.59 -35.78
N SER A 551 13.36 23.90 -35.91
CA SER A 551 14.28 24.68 -35.07
C SER A 551 13.91 24.69 -33.58
N ASN A 552 12.65 24.38 -33.28
CA ASN A 552 12.05 24.43 -31.95
C ASN A 552 11.79 23.00 -31.45
N ASN A 553 12.65 22.07 -31.83
CA ASN A 553 12.60 20.71 -31.32
C ASN A 553 13.20 20.67 -29.91
N ASP A 554 12.48 20.03 -28.99
CA ASP A 554 12.97 19.74 -27.66
C ASP A 554 14.24 18.88 -27.74
N VAL A 555 15.32 19.36 -27.12
CA VAL A 555 16.54 18.56 -26.92
C VAL A 555 16.26 17.48 -25.87
N THR A 556 15.71 17.87 -24.73
CA THR A 556 15.28 16.95 -23.68
C THR A 556 13.87 16.45 -23.99
N LYS A 557 13.71 15.14 -24.19
CA LYS A 557 12.41 14.52 -24.53
C LYS A 557 11.61 14.19 -23.27
N TYR A 558 10.52 14.91 -23.02
CA TYR A 558 9.63 14.69 -21.87
C TYR A 558 8.44 13.78 -22.22
N TRP A 559 8.74 12.64 -22.84
CA TRP A 559 7.71 11.69 -23.31
C TRP A 559 7.83 10.35 -22.60
N GLU A 560 6.67 9.77 -22.30
CA GLU A 560 6.52 8.37 -21.91
C GLU A 560 5.78 7.62 -23.02
N MET A 561 6.19 6.39 -23.28
CA MET A 561 5.63 5.50 -24.29
C MET A 561 5.06 4.24 -23.60
N GLY A 562 3.85 3.85 -23.99
CA GLY A 562 3.28 2.54 -23.64
C GLY A 562 2.96 1.76 -24.91
N PHE A 563 3.27 0.47 -24.94
CA PHE A 563 3.03 -0.41 -26.08
C PHE A 563 2.12 -1.58 -25.70
N PHE A 564 1.07 -1.78 -26.51
CA PHE A 564 0.03 -2.76 -26.23
C PHE A 564 -0.18 -3.66 -27.45
N TYR A 565 -0.36 -4.96 -27.20
CA TYR A 565 -0.78 -5.91 -28.22
C TYR A 565 -2.20 -6.38 -27.92
N PRO A 566 -3.07 -6.47 -28.94
CA PRO A 566 -4.44 -6.94 -28.74
C PRO A 566 -4.42 -8.38 -28.25
N ASP A 567 -5.19 -8.69 -27.20
CA ASP A 567 -5.39 -10.07 -26.72
C ASP A 567 -6.47 -10.74 -27.60
N TYR A 568 -6.07 -11.00 -28.85
CA TYR A 568 -6.69 -11.84 -29.89
C TYR A 568 -8.21 -11.78 -30.13
N LEU A 569 -8.60 -11.29 -31.31
CA LEU A 569 -9.81 -11.76 -32.03
C LEU A 569 -9.48 -12.48 -33.37
N SER A 570 -8.25 -12.39 -33.89
CA SER A 570 -7.77 -13.29 -34.95
C SER A 570 -6.24 -13.31 -35.05
N THR A 571 -5.66 -14.43 -35.50
CA THR A 571 -4.23 -14.57 -35.81
C THR A 571 -3.75 -13.66 -36.96
N ASN A 572 -4.68 -13.01 -37.66
CA ASN A 572 -4.41 -12.15 -38.80
C ASN A 572 -4.44 -10.66 -38.44
N ASP A 573 -4.79 -10.30 -37.21
CA ASP A 573 -4.74 -8.91 -36.77
C ASP A 573 -3.27 -8.45 -36.67
N LYS A 574 -2.93 -7.40 -37.42
CA LYS A 574 -1.59 -6.79 -37.47
C LYS A 574 -1.56 -5.42 -36.78
N SER A 575 -2.65 -5.00 -36.15
CA SER A 575 -2.73 -3.72 -35.48
C SER A 575 -1.67 -3.55 -34.40
N LYS A 576 -1.13 -2.33 -34.33
CA LYS A 576 -0.21 -1.91 -33.28
C LYS A 576 -0.86 -0.78 -32.47
N TYR A 577 -0.73 -0.87 -31.16
CA TYR A 577 -1.31 0.09 -30.24
C TYR A 577 -0.20 0.72 -29.41
N PHE A 578 -0.25 2.04 -29.28
CA PHE A 578 0.66 2.75 -28.41
C PHE A 578 -0.01 3.95 -27.75
N MET A 579 0.54 4.36 -26.61
CA MET A 579 0.19 5.57 -25.88
C MET A 579 1.42 6.48 -25.80
N MET A 580 1.22 7.77 -26.06
CA MET A 580 2.22 8.81 -25.89
C MET A 580 1.76 9.79 -24.82
N VAL A 581 2.59 10.01 -23.80
CA VAL A 581 2.29 10.92 -22.68
C VAL A 581 3.33 12.02 -22.59
N ASN A 582 2.92 13.28 -22.75
CA ASN A 582 3.77 14.43 -22.42
C ASN A 582 3.80 14.61 -20.90
N LYS A 583 5.00 14.53 -20.32
CA LYS A 583 5.24 14.56 -18.88
C LYS A 583 5.33 15.97 -18.29
N ARG A 584 5.32 17.00 -19.12
CA ARG A 584 5.22 18.39 -18.66
C ARG A 584 3.77 18.72 -18.32
N CYS A 585 3.60 19.47 -17.24
CA CYS A 585 2.28 19.67 -16.61
C CYS A 585 1.83 21.14 -16.55
N VAL A 586 2.66 22.11 -16.96
CA VAL A 586 2.38 23.54 -16.73
C VAL A 586 2.55 24.34 -18.01
N PRO A 587 1.83 25.45 -18.22
CA PRO A 587 1.96 26.26 -19.43
C PRO A 587 3.37 26.76 -19.68
N ASP A 588 3.78 26.75 -20.95
CA ASP A 588 5.01 27.41 -21.44
C ASP A 588 4.90 28.94 -21.35
N MET A 589 3.69 29.49 -21.48
CA MET A 589 3.39 30.90 -21.37
C MET A 589 2.21 31.17 -20.43
N ILE A 590 2.33 32.24 -19.62
CA ILE A 590 1.24 32.80 -18.81
C ILE A 590 0.13 33.22 -19.78
N ASP A 591 -1.11 32.75 -19.57
CA ASP A 591 -2.30 33.01 -20.41
C ASP A 591 -2.43 32.22 -21.73
N LYS A 592 -1.83 31.03 -21.83
CA LYS A 592 -1.99 30.13 -23.00
C LYS A 592 -2.50 28.74 -22.60
N GLU A 593 -2.94 27.96 -23.59
CA GLU A 593 -3.55 26.61 -23.47
C GLU A 593 -2.63 25.51 -22.88
N GLY A 594 -1.67 25.85 -22.01
CA GLY A 594 -0.68 24.90 -21.50
C GLY A 594 0.58 24.78 -22.37
N ASP A 595 1.48 23.88 -21.97
CA ASP A 595 2.66 23.44 -22.73
C ASP A 595 2.25 22.62 -23.94
N VAL A 596 1.94 23.31 -25.03
CA VAL A 596 1.49 22.70 -26.27
C VAL A 596 2.68 22.18 -27.08
N ARG A 597 2.56 20.96 -27.59
CA ARG A 597 3.58 20.33 -28.44
C ARG A 597 2.99 19.75 -29.71
N GLN A 598 3.77 19.82 -30.79
CA GLN A 598 3.59 18.99 -31.97
C GLN A 598 4.51 17.77 -31.87
N LEU A 599 3.93 16.58 -31.81
CA LEU A 599 4.70 15.33 -31.87
C LEU A 599 4.78 14.86 -33.33
N LYS A 600 5.97 14.45 -33.77
CA LYS A 600 6.20 13.71 -35.01
C LYS A 600 6.88 12.40 -34.69
N ILE A 601 6.45 11.32 -35.34
CA ILE A 601 6.93 9.96 -35.04
C ILE A 601 7.56 9.37 -36.28
N LYS A 602 8.69 8.70 -36.12
CA LYS A 602 9.32 7.90 -37.15
C LYS A 602 9.11 6.42 -36.84
N PHE A 603 8.22 5.78 -37.56
CA PHE A 603 7.96 4.35 -37.40
C PHE A 603 9.05 3.51 -38.06
N ASP A 604 9.38 2.36 -37.48
CA ASP A 604 10.22 1.38 -38.14
C ASP A 604 9.39 0.63 -39.20
N SER A 605 9.74 0.84 -40.48
CA SER A 605 9.06 0.21 -41.61
C SER A 605 9.18 -1.33 -41.64
N THR A 606 10.18 -1.89 -40.97
CA THR A 606 10.43 -3.33 -40.89
C THR A 606 9.45 -4.01 -39.93
N ASP A 607 9.14 -3.37 -38.81
CA ASP A 607 8.17 -3.85 -37.82
C ASP A 607 6.70 -3.69 -38.27
N LEU A 608 6.46 -2.77 -39.21
CA LEU A 608 5.17 -2.59 -39.89
C LEU A 608 5.02 -3.53 -41.10
N SER A 609 5.23 -4.83 -40.90
CA SER A 609 5.21 -5.84 -41.96
C SER A 609 3.81 -6.14 -42.54
N GLY A 610 3.74 -6.64 -43.76
CA GLY A 610 2.49 -7.05 -44.43
C GLY A 610 1.80 -5.96 -45.26
N TYR A 611 1.89 -4.69 -44.86
CA TYR A 611 1.22 -3.57 -45.54
C TYR A 611 2.17 -2.40 -45.79
N ASN A 612 1.98 -1.67 -46.89
CA ASN A 612 2.72 -0.44 -47.17
C ASN A 612 1.99 0.80 -46.63
N ASN A 613 0.67 0.86 -46.79
CA ASN A 613 -0.15 1.92 -46.24
C ASN A 613 -0.69 1.48 -44.88
N TRP A 614 -0.73 2.40 -43.93
CA TRP A 614 -1.24 2.20 -42.59
C TRP A 614 -2.14 3.38 -42.20
N ILE A 615 -3.15 3.11 -41.39
CA ILE A 615 -4.06 4.12 -40.84
C ILE A 615 -3.70 4.33 -39.37
N LEU A 616 -3.17 5.49 -39.02
CA LEU A 616 -3.01 5.91 -37.63
C LEU A 616 -4.30 6.59 -37.17
N SER A 617 -4.96 6.11 -36.11
CA SER A 617 -6.20 6.68 -35.58
C SER A 617 -6.14 6.86 -34.07
N ASP A 618 -6.53 8.03 -33.56
CA ASP A 618 -6.72 8.25 -32.12
C ASP A 618 -8.04 7.63 -31.66
N MET A 619 -7.96 6.81 -30.61
CA MET A 619 -9.10 6.02 -30.13
C MET A 619 -10.15 6.83 -29.41
N ASN A 620 -9.79 8.00 -28.88
CA ASN A 620 -10.70 8.85 -28.14
C ASN A 620 -11.55 9.71 -29.08
N THR A 621 -10.94 10.19 -30.17
CA THR A 621 -11.53 11.20 -31.05
C THR A 621 -11.95 10.64 -32.41
N GLY A 622 -11.44 9.46 -32.79
CA GLY A 622 -11.64 8.89 -34.13
C GLY A 622 -10.88 9.63 -35.24
N ILE A 623 -10.11 10.67 -34.90
CA ILE A 623 -9.25 11.36 -35.85
C ILE A 623 -8.26 10.35 -36.41
N SER A 624 -8.10 10.31 -37.73
CA SER A 624 -7.20 9.36 -38.38
C SER A 624 -6.39 10.00 -39.50
N LYS A 625 -5.25 9.37 -39.81
CA LYS A 625 -4.34 9.76 -40.87
C LYS A 625 -3.73 8.52 -41.52
N VAL A 626 -3.80 8.47 -42.85
CA VAL A 626 -3.14 7.43 -43.65
C VAL A 626 -1.68 7.82 -43.88
N PHE A 627 -0.76 6.86 -43.84
CA PHE A 627 0.64 7.06 -44.20
C PHE A 627 1.23 5.82 -44.93
N ASP A 628 2.18 6.04 -45.84
CA ASP A 628 3.01 4.96 -46.42
C ASP A 628 4.25 4.77 -45.54
N LYS A 629 4.47 3.56 -45.02
CA LYS A 629 5.62 3.25 -44.15
C LYS A 629 6.98 3.49 -44.83
N ARG A 630 7.03 3.46 -46.16
CA ARG A 630 8.25 3.70 -46.98
C ARG A 630 8.47 5.19 -47.24
N ASN A 631 7.46 6.03 -47.04
CA ASN A 631 7.51 7.47 -47.24
C ASN A 631 6.61 8.19 -46.22
N GLN A 632 7.07 8.20 -44.96
CA GLN A 632 6.31 8.74 -43.83
C GLN A 632 6.28 10.28 -43.82
N GLY A 633 7.24 10.92 -44.49
CA GLY A 633 7.38 12.38 -44.54
C GLY A 633 8.83 12.84 -44.51
N THR A 634 9.04 14.14 -44.33
CA THR A 634 10.37 14.76 -44.31
C THR A 634 11.25 14.16 -43.22
N GLY A 635 12.47 13.73 -43.60
CA GLY A 635 13.41 13.08 -42.69
C GLY A 635 12.95 11.70 -42.18
N GLY A 636 11.89 11.13 -42.78
CA GLY A 636 11.26 9.89 -42.35
C GLY A 636 10.22 10.07 -41.23
N PHE A 637 9.93 11.30 -40.79
CA PHE A 637 8.96 11.53 -39.72
C PHE A 637 7.56 11.74 -40.28
N LEU A 638 6.60 11.01 -39.72
CA LEU A 638 5.18 11.29 -39.91
C LEU A 638 4.78 12.54 -39.12
N ASP A 639 4.35 13.57 -39.86
CA ASP A 639 3.72 14.73 -39.27
C ASP A 639 2.29 14.38 -38.83
N MET A 640 1.99 14.47 -37.54
CA MET A 640 0.67 14.13 -37.00
C MET A 640 -0.31 15.32 -36.97
N GLY A 641 0.10 16.48 -37.49
CA GLY A 641 -0.66 17.73 -37.47
C GLY A 641 -0.25 18.65 -36.31
N SER A 642 -0.43 19.96 -36.51
CA SER A 642 0.02 21.02 -35.58
C SER A 642 -1.12 21.86 -35.01
N THR A 643 -2.37 21.59 -35.39
CA THR A 643 -3.55 22.34 -34.93
C THR A 643 -4.35 21.55 -33.92
N GLN A 644 -5.07 22.24 -33.04
CA GLN A 644 -6.02 21.60 -32.13
C GLN A 644 -6.98 20.69 -32.91
N GLY A 645 -7.19 19.47 -32.41
CA GLY A 645 -7.99 18.47 -33.11
C GLY A 645 -7.22 17.68 -34.17
N THR A 646 -5.88 17.67 -34.14
CA THR A 646 -5.05 16.74 -34.91
C THR A 646 -4.35 15.74 -33.99
N LEU A 647 -3.88 14.61 -34.55
CA LEU A 647 -3.18 13.55 -33.82
C LEU A 647 -1.91 14.04 -33.12
N GLY A 648 -1.26 15.06 -33.69
CA GLY A 648 0.02 15.58 -33.24
C GLY A 648 -0.08 16.68 -32.20
N TYR A 649 -1.28 17.17 -31.87
CA TYR A 649 -1.47 18.30 -30.97
C TYR A 649 -1.74 17.84 -29.53
N PHE A 650 -0.76 18.04 -28.66
CA PHE A 650 -0.81 17.59 -27.27
C PHE A 650 -0.88 18.77 -26.30
N LEU A 651 -1.84 18.72 -25.38
CA LEU A 651 -1.89 19.57 -24.19
C LEU A 651 -1.04 18.94 -23.08
N PRO A 652 -0.61 19.71 -22.05
CA PRO A 652 0.09 19.17 -20.89
C PRO A 652 -0.63 17.96 -20.29
N ALA A 653 0.12 16.92 -19.97
CA ALA A 653 -0.41 15.69 -19.37
C ALA A 653 -1.59 15.03 -20.12
N LYS A 654 -1.81 15.39 -21.39
CA LYS A 654 -2.79 14.73 -22.25
C LYS A 654 -2.11 13.52 -22.88
N ALA A 655 -2.58 12.32 -22.54
CA ALA A 655 -2.27 11.15 -23.34
C ALA A 655 -3.13 11.11 -24.60
N SER A 656 -2.54 10.68 -25.72
CA SER A 656 -3.28 10.08 -26.83
C SER A 656 -3.05 8.58 -26.82
N SER A 657 -4.09 7.80 -27.12
CA SER A 657 -3.96 6.39 -27.46
C SER A 657 -4.29 6.29 -28.94
N THR A 658 -3.32 5.82 -29.71
CA THR A 658 -3.45 5.74 -31.17
C THR A 658 -3.32 4.30 -31.62
N ASN A 659 -4.29 3.84 -32.41
CA ASN A 659 -4.23 2.58 -33.13
C ASN A 659 -3.55 2.81 -34.47
N SER A 660 -2.76 1.84 -34.91
CA SER A 660 -2.48 1.67 -36.32
C SER A 660 -3.31 0.48 -36.84
N LEU A 661 -4.19 0.73 -37.79
CA LEU A 661 -4.97 -0.27 -38.52
C LEU A 661 -4.33 -0.45 -39.92
N PRO A 662 -4.39 -1.66 -40.50
CA PRO A 662 -3.96 -1.90 -41.88
C PRO A 662 -4.70 -1.04 -42.91
#